data_AF-A0A1I4K2B8-F1
#
_entry.id   AF-A0A1I4K2B8-F1
#
_cell.length_a   1.000
_cell.length_b   1.000
_cell.length_c   1.000
_cell.angle_alpha   90.00
_cell.angle_beta   90.00
_cell.angle_gamma   90.00
#
_symmetry.space_group_name_H-M   'P 1'
#
loop_
_entity.id
_entity.type
_entity.pdbx_description
1 polymer ?
#
loop_
_entity_poly.entity_id
_entity_poly.type
_entity_poly.pdbx_seq_one_letter_code
_entity_poly.pdbx_strand_id
1 'polypeptide(L)'
;MDTGKNYSAAWLKYQLLEQDYREKYADLFSDIYLEINDQKIKKSIIEELELAIGNLFNKKVNFVSEPESAKLCIVDFKNNIIKNDNKIKKLNNDQKKDAFLLVNKDNRLILAAKNSNSKLYGLFKIFELLKLKKDLKNIHLFKQAANNIRMLNHWDNLDGSIERGYAGKSIFYKDNKLRKKLTRIKDYARLLASVGINSISINNVNVFEEETKLISEKFDLVKKIYHIFSAYGIKIFLSINYASPMEISNIKTADPLADQVINWWQNKVKKIYEEIPDFGGFLVKADSEGRPGPFTYGRNHAEGANMLAEALEPYGGILIWRCFVYNCQQDWRDYKTDRAKATYDNFKYLDGEFNDNVILQIKNGPMDFQVREPVTPLFGAMPKTNQLLELQITQEYTGQQKDLCYLIPQWKEILDFDTYAKGKESQVKKIISGDMFSQTNTGFAAVVNVGDDYNWTGHDLAQANLYGYGRLAWEPSLTAEIITKEWIGLTYTDDPEVLSTISEMLLSSWSIYENYTVPLGIGWMVNPDHHYGVNVDGYEYSRWGTYHRANHFGIGVDRSVKTGTGYTGQYFEENAEMYESMASCPDELLLFFHHVPYTYMLSSGKTLIQHIYDSHFAGVEGVERLQILWKGLADKIDAKVYNNVKNRLKLQLENSIEWRDRVNTYFYRISSIADEYNRKIYK
;
A
#
# COMPACT_ATOMS: atom_id res chain seq x y z
N MET A 1 -13.71 26.09 -6.48
CA MET A 1 -15.18 26.08 -6.40
C MET A 1 -15.60 24.85 -5.63
N ASP A 2 -16.39 25.07 -4.58
CA ASP A 2 -16.96 24.02 -3.74
C ASP A 2 -17.97 23.22 -4.58
N THR A 3 -17.75 21.92 -4.75
CA THR A 3 -18.58 21.06 -5.64
C THR A 3 -19.92 20.68 -5.01
N GLY A 4 -20.29 21.30 -3.89
CA GLY A 4 -21.41 20.87 -3.03
C GLY A 4 -21.18 19.49 -2.39
N LYS A 5 -19.99 18.90 -2.58
CA LYS A 5 -19.61 17.61 -1.99
C LYS A 5 -19.06 17.85 -0.59
N ASN A 6 -19.45 17.00 0.35
CA ASN A 6 -18.97 17.04 1.73
C ASN A 6 -17.62 16.32 1.90
N TYR A 7 -16.80 16.24 0.84
CA TYR A 7 -15.45 15.65 0.84
C TYR A 7 -14.56 16.29 -0.24
N SER A 8 -13.26 16.21 -0.04
CA SER A 8 -12.21 16.74 -0.91
C SER A 8 -12.14 15.99 -2.24
N ALA A 9 -11.72 16.66 -3.31
CA ALA A 9 -11.36 16.00 -4.58
C ALA A 9 -9.93 15.43 -4.60
N ALA A 10 -9.19 15.55 -3.49
CA ALA A 10 -7.78 15.17 -3.35
C ALA A 10 -6.93 15.69 -4.52
N TRP A 11 -6.18 14.83 -5.21
CA TRP A 11 -5.34 15.21 -6.37
C TRP A 11 -6.12 15.34 -7.70
N LEU A 12 -7.43 15.10 -7.73
CA LEU A 12 -8.29 15.25 -8.92
C LEU A 12 -9.09 16.57 -8.93
N LYS A 13 -8.53 17.63 -8.35
CA LYS A 13 -9.07 19.00 -8.49
C LYS A 13 -8.86 19.50 -9.93
N TYR A 14 -9.93 19.63 -10.71
CA TYR A 14 -9.90 20.22 -12.05
C TYR A 14 -10.25 21.71 -11.95
N GLN A 15 -9.27 22.54 -11.62
CA GLN A 15 -9.43 24.00 -11.59
C GLN A 15 -9.13 24.59 -12.97
N LEU A 16 -9.72 25.73 -13.30
CA LEU A 16 -9.47 26.42 -14.56
C LEU A 16 -7.95 26.67 -14.75
N LEU A 17 -7.42 26.27 -15.90
CA LEU A 17 -6.01 26.47 -16.24
C LEU A 17 -5.69 27.96 -16.47
N GLU A 18 -4.44 28.33 -16.21
CA GLU A 18 -3.91 29.68 -16.52
C GLU A 18 -4.12 30.03 -17.99
N GLN A 19 -4.42 31.30 -18.26
CA GLN A 19 -4.90 31.76 -19.55
C GLN A 19 -3.96 31.37 -20.71
N ASP A 20 -2.67 31.67 -20.60
CA ASP A 20 -1.69 31.41 -21.67
C ASP A 20 -1.56 29.92 -21.98
N TYR A 21 -1.50 29.07 -20.94
CA TYR A 21 -1.40 27.62 -21.10
C TYR A 21 -2.71 27.04 -21.66
N ARG A 22 -3.86 27.55 -21.18
CA ARG A 22 -5.19 27.16 -21.64
C ARG A 22 -5.38 27.49 -23.13
N GLU A 23 -5.06 28.71 -23.54
CA GLU A 23 -5.18 29.13 -24.95
C GLU A 23 -4.25 28.33 -25.86
N LYS A 24 -3.03 28.04 -25.41
CA LYS A 24 -2.05 27.24 -26.14
C LYS A 24 -2.53 25.82 -26.47
N TYR A 25 -3.27 25.16 -25.58
CA TYR A 25 -3.65 23.75 -25.74
C TYR A 25 -5.15 23.50 -25.93
N ALA A 26 -6.01 24.52 -25.88
CA ALA A 26 -7.46 24.33 -25.99
C ALA A 26 -7.91 23.65 -27.29
N ASP A 27 -7.20 23.90 -28.40
CA ASP A 27 -7.50 23.28 -29.70
C ASP A 27 -7.31 21.75 -29.69
N LEU A 28 -6.39 21.22 -28.87
CA LEU A 28 -6.14 19.77 -28.77
C LEU A 28 -7.35 18.99 -28.21
N PHE A 29 -8.30 19.67 -27.59
CA PHE A 29 -9.44 19.07 -26.89
C PHE A 29 -10.80 19.51 -27.44
N SER A 30 -10.85 20.15 -28.62
CA SER A 30 -12.11 20.59 -29.23
C SER A 30 -12.96 19.42 -29.71
N ASP A 31 -12.34 18.50 -30.45
CA ASP A 31 -12.98 17.37 -31.12
C ASP A 31 -12.29 16.07 -30.71
N ILE A 32 -13.06 15.14 -30.13
CA ILE A 32 -12.54 13.92 -29.53
C ILE A 32 -13.10 12.70 -30.24
N TYR A 33 -12.21 11.81 -30.68
CA TYR A 33 -12.54 10.49 -31.20
C TYR A 33 -12.22 9.41 -30.18
N LEU A 34 -13.14 8.46 -30.00
CA LEU A 34 -13.05 7.36 -29.04
C LEU A 34 -13.26 5.99 -29.71
N GLU A 35 -12.19 5.23 -29.87
CA GLU A 35 -12.25 3.80 -30.19
C GLU A 35 -12.13 3.02 -28.87
N ILE A 36 -13.25 2.62 -28.26
CA ILE A 36 -13.29 1.87 -26.99
C ILE A 36 -14.37 0.80 -27.07
N ASN A 37 -13.98 -0.47 -26.93
CA ASN A 37 -14.90 -1.61 -27.04
C ASN A 37 -15.69 -1.86 -25.76
N ASP A 38 -15.06 -1.65 -24.59
CA ASP A 38 -15.73 -1.80 -23.30
C ASP A 38 -16.67 -0.61 -23.05
N GLN A 39 -17.98 -0.87 -23.05
CA GLN A 39 -18.99 0.18 -22.90
C GLN A 39 -19.00 0.82 -21.51
N LYS A 40 -18.65 0.07 -20.45
CA LYS A 40 -18.62 0.61 -19.08
C LYS A 40 -17.47 1.62 -18.97
N ILE A 41 -16.29 1.25 -19.45
CA ILE A 41 -15.11 2.13 -19.43
C ILE A 41 -15.29 3.30 -20.39
N LYS A 42 -15.87 3.08 -21.58
CA LYS A 42 -16.19 4.15 -22.54
C LYS A 42 -17.04 5.24 -21.89
N LYS A 43 -18.09 4.84 -21.14
CA LYS A 43 -18.93 5.78 -20.41
C LYS A 43 -18.14 6.58 -19.38
N SER A 44 -17.30 5.93 -18.57
CA SER A 44 -16.46 6.63 -17.59
C SER A 44 -15.47 7.59 -18.24
N ILE A 45 -14.88 7.22 -19.39
CA ILE A 45 -13.98 8.10 -20.15
C ILE A 45 -14.71 9.35 -20.65
N ILE A 46 -15.93 9.19 -21.17
CA ILE A 46 -16.77 10.34 -21.59
C ILE A 46 -17.04 11.26 -20.40
N GLU A 47 -17.50 10.71 -19.28
CA GLU A 47 -17.82 11.49 -18.08
C GLU A 47 -16.58 12.20 -17.50
N GLU A 48 -15.41 11.57 -17.49
CA GLU A 48 -14.16 12.22 -17.07
C GLU A 48 -13.73 13.31 -18.03
N LEU A 49 -13.86 13.11 -19.35
CA LEU A 49 -13.54 14.13 -20.35
C LEU A 49 -14.43 15.35 -20.19
N GLU A 50 -15.74 15.15 -20.11
CA GLU A 50 -16.70 16.24 -19.91
C GLU A 50 -16.42 17.01 -18.61
N LEU A 51 -16.13 16.29 -17.52
CA LEU A 51 -15.82 16.90 -16.23
C LEU A 51 -14.48 17.64 -16.24
N ALA A 52 -13.41 17.00 -16.70
CA ALA A 52 -12.07 17.56 -16.65
C ALA A 52 -11.90 18.68 -17.66
N ILE A 53 -12.21 18.44 -18.94
CA ILE A 53 -12.07 19.45 -20.00
C ILE A 53 -13.04 20.60 -19.79
N GLY A 54 -14.27 20.30 -19.34
CA GLY A 54 -15.26 21.30 -18.95
C GLY A 54 -14.71 22.30 -17.94
N ASN A 55 -14.05 21.83 -16.89
CA ASN A 55 -13.51 22.71 -15.85
C ASN A 55 -12.13 23.31 -16.17
N LEU A 56 -11.21 22.53 -16.76
CA LEU A 56 -9.84 22.96 -17.08
C LEU A 56 -9.82 24.04 -18.17
N PHE A 57 -10.71 23.94 -19.16
CA PHE A 57 -10.74 24.85 -20.32
C PHE A 57 -11.97 25.76 -20.37
N ASN A 58 -12.99 25.53 -19.54
CA ASN A 58 -14.30 26.20 -19.64
C ASN A 58 -14.95 26.03 -21.03
N LYS A 59 -14.90 24.81 -21.57
CA LYS A 59 -15.42 24.45 -22.90
C LYS A 59 -16.22 23.17 -22.85
N LYS A 60 -17.19 23.03 -23.76
CA LYS A 60 -17.86 21.75 -23.99
C LYS A 60 -16.99 20.85 -24.84
N VAL A 61 -17.03 19.55 -24.55
CA VAL A 61 -16.40 18.52 -25.35
C VAL A 61 -17.29 18.19 -26.55
N ASN A 62 -16.73 18.13 -27.75
CA ASN A 62 -17.41 17.60 -28.94
C ASN A 62 -16.87 16.21 -29.27
N PHE A 63 -17.74 15.22 -29.43
CA PHE A 63 -17.35 13.87 -29.83
C PHE A 63 -17.64 13.67 -31.32
N VAL A 64 -16.63 13.22 -32.07
CA VAL A 64 -16.74 12.98 -33.51
C VAL A 64 -16.67 11.49 -33.85
N SER A 65 -17.23 11.11 -34.99
CA SER A 65 -17.26 9.71 -35.45
C SER A 65 -16.02 9.28 -36.23
N GLU A 66 -15.29 10.22 -36.82
CA GLU A 66 -14.11 9.94 -37.65
C GLU A 66 -12.83 10.48 -37.00
N PRO A 67 -11.76 9.68 -36.92
CA PRO A 67 -10.51 10.10 -36.29
C PRO A 67 -9.80 11.26 -37.00
N GLU A 68 -9.98 11.41 -38.31
CA GLU A 68 -9.39 12.49 -39.11
C GLU A 68 -9.92 13.87 -38.69
N SER A 69 -11.16 13.92 -38.20
CA SER A 69 -11.83 15.14 -37.73
C SER A 69 -11.50 15.48 -36.29
N ALA A 70 -10.82 14.60 -35.56
CA ALA A 70 -10.50 14.78 -34.15
C ALA A 70 -9.12 15.43 -33.92
N LYS A 71 -9.05 16.16 -32.81
CA LYS A 71 -7.83 16.76 -32.24
C LYS A 71 -7.26 15.91 -31.11
N LEU A 72 -8.12 15.20 -30.38
CA LEU A 72 -7.73 14.13 -29.47
C LEU A 72 -8.29 12.79 -29.96
N CYS A 73 -7.41 11.83 -30.23
CA CYS A 73 -7.81 10.46 -30.56
C CYS A 73 -7.41 9.50 -29.42
N ILE A 74 -8.39 8.78 -28.87
CA ILE A 74 -8.16 7.69 -27.93
C ILE A 74 -8.41 6.37 -28.65
N VAL A 75 -7.35 5.61 -28.92
CA VAL A 75 -7.36 4.50 -29.88
C VAL A 75 -6.63 3.25 -29.38
N ASP A 76 -6.86 2.12 -30.04
CA ASP A 76 -6.11 0.89 -29.78
C ASP A 76 -4.71 0.94 -30.43
N PHE A 77 -3.74 0.20 -29.87
CA PHE A 77 -2.40 0.03 -30.46
C PHE A 77 -2.41 -0.52 -31.89
N LYS A 78 -3.49 -1.18 -32.32
CA LYS A 78 -3.62 -1.73 -33.67
C LYS A 78 -4.11 -0.70 -34.69
N ASN A 79 -4.53 0.50 -34.25
CA ASN A 79 -5.08 1.53 -35.10
C ASN A 79 -4.03 2.08 -36.09
N ASN A 80 -4.44 2.31 -37.34
CA ASN A 80 -3.56 2.75 -38.42
C ASN A 80 -2.87 4.10 -38.15
N ILE A 81 -3.48 4.98 -37.34
CA ILE A 81 -2.92 6.29 -36.97
C ILE A 81 -1.54 6.16 -36.30
N ILE A 82 -1.28 5.04 -35.61
CA ILE A 82 -0.03 4.85 -34.85
C ILE A 82 0.80 3.66 -35.32
N LYS A 83 0.26 2.81 -36.22
CA LYS A 83 0.77 1.45 -36.54
C LYS A 83 2.27 1.37 -36.90
N ASN A 84 2.87 2.49 -37.30
CA ASN A 84 4.29 2.59 -37.64
C ASN A 84 5.23 2.99 -36.48
N ASP A 85 4.74 3.25 -35.26
CA ASP A 85 5.58 3.62 -34.11
C ASP A 85 6.44 2.44 -33.61
N ASN A 86 7.75 2.65 -33.51
CA ASN A 86 8.74 1.62 -33.18
C ASN A 86 8.56 1.03 -31.77
N LYS A 87 8.07 1.81 -30.79
CA LYS A 87 7.85 1.29 -29.43
C LYS A 87 6.68 0.31 -29.40
N ILE A 88 5.63 0.60 -30.15
CA ILE A 88 4.43 -0.25 -30.24
C ILE A 88 4.73 -1.57 -30.95
N LYS A 89 5.58 -1.55 -31.97
CA LYS A 89 6.06 -2.78 -32.63
C LYS A 89 6.78 -3.74 -31.67
N LYS A 90 7.53 -3.22 -30.69
CA LYS A 90 8.29 -4.02 -29.70
C LYS A 90 7.39 -4.68 -28.64
N LEU A 91 6.18 -4.15 -28.39
CA LEU A 91 5.28 -4.57 -27.31
C LEU A 91 4.36 -5.74 -27.66
N ASN A 92 4.21 -6.10 -28.93
CA ASN A 92 3.32 -7.20 -29.34
C ASN A 92 3.68 -8.56 -28.72
N ASN A 93 4.82 -8.69 -28.04
CA ASN A 93 5.28 -9.91 -27.37
C ASN A 93 5.01 -9.97 -25.85
N ASP A 94 4.70 -8.86 -25.16
CA ASP A 94 4.42 -8.83 -23.71
C ASP A 94 2.92 -8.64 -23.46
N GLN A 95 2.18 -9.75 -23.37
CA GLN A 95 0.71 -9.74 -23.49
C GLN A 95 -0.06 -9.30 -22.23
N LYS A 96 0.56 -9.26 -21.03
CA LYS A 96 -0.21 -9.02 -19.78
C LYS A 96 -0.16 -7.61 -19.19
N LYS A 97 0.95 -6.86 -19.37
CA LYS A 97 1.11 -5.54 -18.72
C LYS A 97 0.25 -4.45 -19.38
N ASP A 98 -0.37 -3.59 -18.58
CA ASP A 98 -1.09 -2.39 -19.02
C ASP A 98 -0.10 -1.38 -19.64
N ALA A 99 -0.46 -0.78 -20.78
CA ALA A 99 0.44 0.12 -21.49
C ALA A 99 -0.29 1.12 -22.38
N PHE A 100 0.25 2.33 -22.47
CA PHE A 100 -0.21 3.38 -23.37
C PHE A 100 0.94 4.23 -23.93
N LEU A 101 0.68 4.84 -25.08
CA LEU A 101 1.51 5.83 -25.75
C LEU A 101 0.69 7.11 -25.89
N LEU A 102 1.25 8.22 -25.41
CA LEU A 102 0.74 9.56 -25.63
C LEU A 102 1.70 10.30 -26.56
N VAL A 103 1.21 10.72 -27.71
CA VAL A 103 2.04 11.42 -28.71
C VAL A 103 1.26 12.55 -29.37
N ASN A 104 1.92 13.66 -29.67
CA ASN A 104 1.36 14.70 -30.53
C ASN A 104 1.97 14.59 -31.94
N LYS A 105 1.11 14.43 -32.95
CA LYS A 105 1.51 14.38 -34.36
C LYS A 105 0.61 15.32 -35.15
N ASP A 106 1.20 16.18 -35.97
CA ASP A 106 0.46 17.11 -36.85
C ASP A 106 -0.62 17.92 -36.10
N ASN A 107 -0.29 18.37 -34.88
CA ASN A 107 -1.20 19.09 -33.98
C ASN A 107 -2.46 18.28 -33.58
N ARG A 108 -2.32 16.96 -33.50
CA ARG A 108 -3.31 16.02 -32.97
C ARG A 108 -2.70 15.22 -31.83
N LEU A 109 -3.33 15.26 -30.67
CA LEU A 109 -2.96 14.45 -29.52
C LEU A 109 -3.54 13.04 -29.69
N ILE A 110 -2.70 12.03 -29.61
CA ILE A 110 -3.09 10.63 -29.79
C ILE A 110 -2.70 9.88 -28.53
N LEU A 111 -3.71 9.32 -27.87
CA LEU A 111 -3.58 8.33 -26.82
C LEU A 111 -3.87 6.95 -27.41
N ALA A 112 -2.82 6.22 -27.75
CA ALA A 112 -2.94 4.84 -28.13
C ALA A 112 -2.74 3.95 -26.89
N ALA A 113 -3.54 2.91 -26.72
CA ALA A 113 -3.39 2.01 -25.59
C ALA A 113 -3.62 0.54 -25.97
N LYS A 114 -3.14 -0.35 -25.10
CA LYS A 114 -3.23 -1.80 -25.31
C LYS A 114 -4.63 -2.38 -25.07
N ASN A 115 -5.35 -1.81 -24.10
CA ASN A 115 -6.67 -2.25 -23.66
C ASN A 115 -7.48 -1.04 -23.13
N SER A 116 -8.77 -1.24 -22.85
CA SER A 116 -9.66 -0.18 -22.36
C SER A 116 -9.19 0.44 -21.03
N ASN A 117 -8.68 -0.35 -20.09
CA ASN A 117 -8.12 0.16 -18.82
C ASN A 117 -6.94 1.10 -19.08
N SER A 118 -6.04 0.72 -19.99
CA SER A 118 -4.89 1.53 -20.37
C SER A 118 -5.27 2.85 -21.04
N LYS A 119 -6.42 2.91 -21.73
CA LYS A 119 -6.99 4.17 -22.24
C LYS A 119 -7.43 5.08 -21.09
N LEU A 120 -8.07 4.50 -20.07
CA LEU A 120 -8.46 5.26 -18.87
C LEU A 120 -7.23 5.78 -18.10
N TYR A 121 -6.21 4.95 -17.90
CA TYR A 121 -4.96 5.39 -17.25
C TYR A 121 -4.24 6.48 -18.05
N GLY A 122 -4.15 6.32 -19.37
CA GLY A 122 -3.57 7.33 -20.24
C GLY A 122 -4.35 8.65 -20.24
N LEU A 123 -5.68 8.58 -20.13
CA LEU A 123 -6.53 9.77 -19.98
C LEU A 123 -6.22 10.52 -18.68
N PHE A 124 -6.16 9.80 -17.55
CA PHE A 124 -5.74 10.43 -16.30
C PHE A 124 -4.33 11.00 -16.36
N LYS A 125 -3.41 10.35 -17.10
CA LYS A 125 -2.07 10.92 -17.33
C LYS A 125 -2.13 12.22 -18.13
N ILE A 126 -3.02 12.35 -19.11
CA ILE A 126 -3.23 13.63 -19.82
C ILE A 126 -3.67 14.71 -18.83
N PHE A 127 -4.64 14.42 -17.96
CA PHE A 127 -5.10 15.39 -16.95
C PHE A 127 -4.01 15.77 -15.96
N GLU A 128 -3.21 14.80 -15.54
CA GLU A 128 -2.05 15.02 -14.68
C GLU A 128 -1.05 15.98 -15.36
N LEU A 129 -0.71 15.74 -16.63
CA LEU A 129 0.21 16.59 -17.40
C LEU A 129 -0.34 18.01 -17.60
N LEU A 130 -1.64 18.16 -17.86
CA LEU A 130 -2.30 19.46 -17.98
C LEU A 130 -2.21 20.24 -16.66
N LYS A 131 -2.55 19.60 -15.54
CA LYS A 131 -2.49 20.23 -14.21
C LYS A 131 -1.08 20.60 -13.79
N LEU A 132 -0.09 19.79 -14.16
CA LEU A 132 1.33 20.07 -13.93
C LEU A 132 1.96 20.94 -15.03
N LYS A 133 1.13 21.57 -15.88
CA LYS A 133 1.50 22.50 -16.95
C LYS A 133 2.62 21.99 -17.87
N LYS A 134 2.63 20.69 -18.18
CA LYS A 134 3.65 20.06 -19.03
C LYS A 134 3.43 20.36 -20.50
N ASP A 135 4.49 20.32 -21.31
CA ASP A 135 4.36 20.55 -22.75
C ASP A 135 3.68 19.37 -23.46
N LEU A 136 2.52 19.60 -24.07
CA LEU A 136 1.81 18.63 -24.90
C LEU A 136 2.11 18.75 -26.41
N LYS A 137 2.86 19.78 -26.84
CA LYS A 137 3.15 20.00 -28.27
C LYS A 137 4.20 19.01 -28.79
N ASN A 138 5.23 18.75 -27.99
CA ASN A 138 6.36 17.88 -28.35
C ASN A 138 6.31 16.54 -27.60
N ILE A 139 5.14 16.11 -27.14
CA ILE A 139 5.04 14.91 -26.31
C ILE A 139 5.22 13.62 -27.11
N HIS A 140 6.08 12.74 -26.60
CA HIS A 140 6.19 11.32 -26.98
C HIS A 140 6.45 10.50 -25.71
N LEU A 141 5.37 10.19 -25.01
CA LEU A 141 5.40 9.54 -23.70
C LEU A 141 4.85 8.12 -23.81
N PHE A 142 5.72 7.14 -23.63
CA PHE A 142 5.31 5.76 -23.48
C PHE A 142 5.32 5.36 -21.99
N LYS A 143 4.27 4.69 -21.53
CA LYS A 143 4.16 4.17 -20.17
C LYS A 143 3.61 2.74 -20.20
N GLN A 144 4.20 1.89 -19.36
CA GLN A 144 3.80 0.51 -19.11
C GLN A 144 3.85 0.27 -17.61
N ALA A 145 2.83 -0.39 -17.05
CA ALA A 145 2.83 -0.77 -15.66
C ALA A 145 3.87 -1.87 -15.43
N ALA A 146 4.71 -1.73 -14.40
CA ALA A 146 5.68 -2.76 -14.03
C ALA A 146 5.01 -4.01 -13.45
N ASN A 147 3.90 -3.82 -12.72
CA ASN A 147 3.23 -4.85 -11.93
C ASN A 147 1.81 -5.11 -12.44
N ASN A 148 1.42 -6.39 -12.51
CA ASN A 148 0.11 -6.79 -13.03
C ASN A 148 -1.01 -6.57 -12.01
N ILE A 149 -0.75 -6.85 -10.73
CA ILE A 149 -1.70 -6.62 -9.63
C ILE A 149 -1.26 -5.39 -8.85
N ARG A 150 -2.17 -4.42 -8.73
CA ARG A 150 -1.94 -3.16 -8.04
C ARG A 150 -3.15 -2.92 -7.14
N MET A 151 -3.12 -3.52 -5.96
CA MET A 151 -4.33 -3.79 -5.17
C MET A 151 -4.43 -2.92 -3.92
N LEU A 152 -5.65 -2.61 -3.48
CA LEU A 152 -5.89 -2.09 -2.13
C LEU A 152 -6.71 -3.07 -1.30
N ASN A 153 -6.37 -3.18 -0.01
CA ASN A 153 -7.14 -3.94 0.95
C ASN A 153 -7.85 -2.99 1.91
N HIS A 154 -9.17 -3.11 1.98
CA HIS A 154 -9.96 -2.48 3.03
C HIS A 154 -10.06 -3.39 4.25
N TRP A 155 -9.88 -2.81 5.43
CA TRP A 155 -10.18 -3.45 6.71
C TRP A 155 -11.53 -2.99 7.29
N ASP A 156 -12.47 -2.71 6.38
CA ASP A 156 -13.80 -2.22 6.69
C ASP A 156 -14.71 -3.37 7.17
N ASN A 157 -15.41 -3.15 8.27
CA ASN A 157 -16.49 -4.01 8.75
C ASN A 157 -17.84 -3.47 8.29
N LEU A 158 -18.85 -4.34 8.21
CA LEU A 158 -20.18 -4.02 7.72
C LEU A 158 -20.96 -3.06 8.64
N ASP A 159 -20.62 -3.02 9.93
CA ASP A 159 -21.19 -2.06 10.88
C ASP A 159 -20.74 -0.61 10.60
N GLY A 160 -19.69 -0.44 9.80
CA GLY A 160 -19.11 0.83 9.39
C GLY A 160 -17.83 1.20 10.15
N SER A 161 -17.38 0.39 11.10
CA SER A 161 -16.03 0.49 11.66
C SER A 161 -14.98 0.06 10.63
N ILE A 162 -13.74 0.50 10.84
CA ILE A 162 -12.58 0.07 10.06
C ILE A 162 -11.53 -0.38 11.07
N GLU A 163 -11.11 -1.64 11.02
CA GLU A 163 -10.01 -2.12 11.84
C GLU A 163 -8.73 -1.38 11.43
N ARG A 164 -8.06 -0.75 12.40
CA ARG A 164 -6.92 0.16 12.15
C ARG A 164 -7.24 1.32 11.19
N GLY A 165 -8.49 1.81 11.21
CA GLY A 165 -8.89 2.99 10.45
C GLY A 165 -8.80 4.28 11.26
N TYR A 166 -8.05 5.25 10.74
CA TYR A 166 -7.77 6.53 11.43
C TYR A 166 -8.29 7.77 10.67
N ALA A 167 -9.21 7.55 9.73
CA ALA A 167 -9.76 8.55 8.81
C ALA A 167 -11.29 8.59 8.80
N GLY A 168 -11.91 8.29 9.94
CA GLY A 168 -13.36 8.15 10.07
C GLY A 168 -13.85 6.71 9.89
N LYS A 169 -15.11 6.56 9.47
CA LYS A 169 -15.81 5.29 9.28
C LYS A 169 -15.74 4.79 7.83
N SER A 170 -16.16 3.56 7.59
CA SER A 170 -16.22 2.95 6.25
C SER A 170 -16.93 3.84 5.24
N ILE A 171 -16.39 3.99 4.04
CA ILE A 171 -17.06 4.68 2.92
C ILE A 171 -18.10 3.79 2.24
N PHE A 172 -18.04 2.47 2.44
CA PHE A 172 -18.94 1.49 1.86
C PHE A 172 -20.14 1.24 2.75
N TYR A 173 -19.88 0.98 4.03
CA TYR A 173 -20.86 0.39 4.93
C TYR A 173 -21.24 1.32 6.08
N LYS A 174 -22.45 1.09 6.58
CA LYS A 174 -22.97 1.64 7.82
C LYS A 174 -24.15 0.77 8.26
N ASP A 175 -24.18 0.36 9.53
CA ASP A 175 -25.29 -0.40 10.12
C ASP A 175 -25.63 -1.65 9.28
N ASN A 176 -24.60 -2.42 8.90
CA ASN A 176 -24.71 -3.69 8.16
C ASN A 176 -25.28 -3.58 6.73
N LYS A 177 -25.28 -2.36 6.17
CA LYS A 177 -25.83 -2.00 4.84
C LYS A 177 -24.87 -1.09 4.08
N LEU A 178 -25.06 -0.97 2.76
CA LEU A 178 -24.39 0.07 1.98
C LEU A 178 -24.87 1.46 2.38
N ARG A 179 -23.95 2.42 2.35
CA ARG A 179 -24.28 3.83 2.48
C ARG A 179 -25.18 4.29 1.33
N LYS A 180 -26.17 5.13 1.64
CA LYS A 180 -27.21 5.57 0.69
C LYS A 180 -26.64 6.32 -0.54
N LYS A 181 -25.61 7.15 -0.36
CA LYS A 181 -25.01 7.96 -1.44
C LYS A 181 -23.77 7.27 -1.99
N LEU A 182 -23.90 6.61 -3.14
CA LEU A 182 -22.81 5.89 -3.80
C LEU A 182 -21.85 6.81 -4.60
N THR A 183 -22.15 8.10 -4.75
CA THR A 183 -21.30 9.07 -5.46
C THR A 183 -19.88 9.10 -4.90
N ARG A 184 -19.72 8.98 -3.58
CA ARG A 184 -18.40 8.96 -2.95
C ARG A 184 -17.60 7.70 -3.32
N ILE A 185 -18.26 6.55 -3.45
CA ILE A 185 -17.61 5.31 -3.91
C ILE A 185 -17.16 5.45 -5.37
N LYS A 186 -17.97 6.12 -6.20
CA LYS A 186 -17.58 6.45 -7.58
C LYS A 186 -16.38 7.38 -7.62
N ASP A 187 -16.37 8.46 -6.82
CA ASP A 187 -15.22 9.36 -6.73
C ASP A 187 -13.97 8.68 -6.18
N TYR A 188 -14.13 7.69 -5.31
CA TYR A 188 -13.02 6.85 -4.88
C TYR A 188 -12.47 5.99 -6.02
N ALA A 189 -13.33 5.33 -6.80
CA ALA A 189 -12.90 4.58 -7.99
C ALA A 189 -12.14 5.47 -9.00
N ARG A 190 -12.56 6.74 -9.16
CA ARG A 190 -11.84 7.76 -9.95
C ARG A 190 -10.44 8.02 -9.41
N LEU A 191 -10.31 8.26 -8.11
CA LEU A 191 -9.02 8.48 -7.45
C LEU A 191 -8.09 7.27 -7.66
N LEU A 192 -8.58 6.07 -7.44
CA LEU A 192 -7.80 4.84 -7.59
C LEU A 192 -7.33 4.62 -9.03
N ALA A 193 -8.23 4.74 -10.01
CA ALA A 193 -7.89 4.56 -11.42
C ALA A 193 -6.90 5.64 -11.92
N SER A 194 -6.95 6.86 -11.35
CA SER A 194 -6.03 7.93 -11.73
C SER A 194 -4.56 7.67 -11.40
N VAL A 195 -4.31 6.80 -10.42
CA VAL A 195 -2.97 6.32 -10.06
C VAL A 195 -2.76 4.86 -10.46
N GLY A 196 -3.63 4.32 -11.31
CA GLY A 196 -3.46 3.02 -11.94
C GLY A 196 -3.82 1.80 -11.09
N ILE A 197 -4.42 1.96 -9.91
CA ILE A 197 -4.92 0.83 -9.10
C ILE A 197 -5.98 0.06 -9.89
N ASN A 198 -5.90 -1.27 -9.86
CA ASN A 198 -6.75 -2.14 -10.68
C ASN A 198 -7.45 -3.27 -9.91
N SER A 199 -7.21 -3.39 -8.61
CA SER A 199 -7.82 -4.41 -7.75
C SER A 199 -8.14 -3.84 -6.37
N ILE A 200 -9.23 -4.30 -5.77
CA ILE A 200 -9.64 -3.89 -4.42
C ILE A 200 -10.34 -5.02 -3.69
N SER A 201 -9.94 -5.33 -2.45
CA SER A 201 -10.77 -6.08 -1.51
C SER A 201 -11.55 -5.09 -0.65
N ILE A 202 -12.87 -5.29 -0.55
CA ILE A 202 -13.80 -4.28 -0.02
C ILE A 202 -14.23 -4.51 1.43
N ASN A 203 -13.74 -5.58 2.07
CA ASN A 203 -14.08 -5.94 3.44
C ASN A 203 -12.86 -6.47 4.18
N ASN A 204 -12.95 -6.43 5.51
CA ASN A 204 -11.90 -6.83 6.42
C ASN A 204 -11.42 -8.27 6.22
N VAL A 205 -10.10 -8.47 6.35
CA VAL A 205 -9.45 -9.79 6.36
C VAL A 205 -9.88 -10.63 7.56
N ASN A 206 -10.26 -9.98 8.67
CA ASN A 206 -10.96 -10.62 9.77
C ASN A 206 -12.47 -10.66 9.46
N VAL A 207 -12.92 -11.74 8.81
CA VAL A 207 -14.31 -11.87 8.35
C VAL A 207 -15.20 -12.43 9.46
N PHE A 208 -16.05 -11.59 10.05
CA PHE A 208 -17.00 -12.00 11.09
C PHE A 208 -18.33 -12.51 10.48
N GLU A 209 -19.35 -12.69 11.32
CA GLU A 209 -20.64 -13.28 10.95
C GLU A 209 -21.33 -12.51 9.80
N GLU A 210 -21.41 -11.18 9.91
CA GLU A 210 -22.11 -10.35 8.94
C GLU A 210 -21.36 -10.25 7.61
N GLU A 211 -20.02 -10.18 7.65
CA GLU A 211 -19.15 -10.16 6.48
C GLU A 211 -19.15 -11.53 5.77
N THR A 212 -19.30 -12.64 6.50
CA THR A 212 -19.43 -13.99 5.91
C THR A 212 -20.64 -14.06 4.97
N LYS A 213 -21.71 -13.31 5.27
CA LYS A 213 -22.92 -13.23 4.44
C LYS A 213 -22.71 -12.46 3.12
N LEU A 214 -21.56 -11.82 2.89
CA LEU A 214 -21.25 -11.13 1.63
C LEU A 214 -21.18 -12.08 0.43
N ILE A 215 -20.90 -13.37 0.64
CA ILE A 215 -20.95 -14.40 -0.41
C ILE A 215 -22.31 -15.14 -0.44
N SER A 216 -23.32 -14.67 0.29
CA SER A 216 -24.66 -15.26 0.34
C SER A 216 -25.74 -14.17 0.38
N GLU A 217 -26.41 -13.99 1.52
CA GLU A 217 -27.60 -13.15 1.68
C GLU A 217 -27.34 -11.67 1.38
N LYS A 218 -26.10 -11.21 1.56
CA LYS A 218 -25.69 -9.81 1.35
C LYS A 218 -24.91 -9.58 0.05
N PHE A 219 -24.89 -10.56 -0.85
CA PHE A 219 -24.13 -10.46 -2.08
C PHE A 219 -24.60 -9.30 -3.00
N ASP A 220 -25.85 -8.85 -2.89
CA ASP A 220 -26.34 -7.64 -3.58
C ASP A 220 -25.52 -6.37 -3.25
N LEU A 221 -24.96 -6.28 -2.04
CA LEU A 221 -24.08 -5.16 -1.68
C LEU A 221 -22.80 -5.18 -2.52
N VAL A 222 -22.26 -6.38 -2.77
CA VAL A 222 -21.06 -6.59 -3.59
C VAL A 222 -21.34 -6.23 -5.04
N LYS A 223 -22.48 -6.67 -5.61
CA LYS A 223 -22.89 -6.35 -6.99
C LYS A 223 -22.97 -4.84 -7.24
N LYS A 224 -23.58 -4.10 -6.32
CA LYS A 224 -23.68 -2.63 -6.40
C LYS A 224 -22.32 -1.94 -6.38
N ILE A 225 -21.41 -2.39 -5.53
CA ILE A 225 -20.04 -1.86 -5.47
C ILE A 225 -19.29 -2.22 -6.77
N TYR A 226 -19.41 -3.47 -7.22
CA TYR A 226 -18.79 -3.98 -8.44
C TYR A 226 -19.15 -3.15 -9.68
N HIS A 227 -20.42 -2.79 -9.87
CA HIS A 227 -20.83 -1.97 -11.02
C HIS A 227 -20.13 -0.60 -11.07
N ILE A 228 -19.74 -0.06 -9.92
CA ILE A 228 -19.02 1.22 -9.85
C ILE A 228 -17.55 1.02 -10.21
N PHE A 229 -16.87 0.08 -9.55
CA PHE A 229 -15.43 -0.12 -9.74
C PHE A 229 -15.07 -0.72 -11.10
N SER A 230 -15.88 -1.64 -11.63
CA SER A 230 -15.65 -2.22 -12.96
C SER A 230 -15.71 -1.17 -14.07
N ALA A 231 -16.52 -0.11 -13.90
CA ALA A 231 -16.57 1.01 -14.84
C ALA A 231 -15.26 1.83 -14.88
N TYR A 232 -14.38 1.67 -13.88
CA TYR A 232 -13.06 2.28 -13.80
C TYR A 232 -11.93 1.26 -13.93
N GLY A 233 -12.23 0.06 -14.44
CA GLY A 233 -11.22 -0.99 -14.68
C GLY A 233 -10.68 -1.66 -13.42
N ILE A 234 -11.38 -1.54 -12.29
CA ILE A 234 -10.97 -2.08 -10.98
C ILE A 234 -11.76 -3.36 -10.68
N LYS A 235 -11.05 -4.48 -10.51
CA LYS A 235 -11.62 -5.77 -10.11
C LYS A 235 -11.94 -5.79 -8.61
N ILE A 236 -13.08 -6.39 -8.27
CA ILE A 236 -13.49 -6.59 -6.88
C ILE A 236 -13.02 -7.95 -6.37
N PHE A 237 -12.48 -7.93 -5.17
CA PHE A 237 -12.14 -9.10 -4.35
C PHE A 237 -12.95 -9.06 -3.05
N LEU A 238 -13.18 -10.24 -2.48
CA LEU A 238 -13.73 -10.36 -1.13
C LEU A 238 -12.74 -11.07 -0.23
N SER A 239 -12.56 -10.53 0.97
CA SER A 239 -12.02 -11.34 2.05
C SER A 239 -13.08 -12.34 2.48
N ILE A 240 -12.70 -13.62 2.59
CA ILE A 240 -13.64 -14.69 2.96
C ILE A 240 -13.27 -15.35 4.29
N ASN A 241 -14.30 -15.82 4.99
CA ASN A 241 -14.11 -16.71 6.13
C ASN A 241 -13.84 -18.12 5.60
N TYR A 242 -12.68 -18.71 5.92
CA TYR A 242 -12.35 -20.07 5.49
C TYR A 242 -13.41 -21.09 5.95
N ALA A 243 -13.99 -20.88 7.13
CA ALA A 243 -15.07 -21.69 7.69
C ALA A 243 -16.48 -21.36 7.15
N SER A 244 -16.62 -20.59 6.07
CA SER A 244 -17.93 -20.24 5.48
C SER A 244 -18.88 -21.43 5.27
N PRO A 245 -18.43 -22.61 4.80
CA PRO A 245 -19.32 -23.78 4.70
C PRO A 245 -20.02 -24.11 6.02
N MET A 246 -19.36 -23.92 7.16
CA MET A 246 -19.92 -24.19 8.48
C MET A 246 -20.86 -23.08 8.95
N GLU A 247 -20.52 -21.81 8.67
CA GLU A 247 -21.24 -20.64 9.21
C GLU A 247 -22.54 -20.34 8.47
N ILE A 248 -22.58 -20.57 7.15
CA ILE A 248 -23.71 -20.15 6.29
C ILE A 248 -24.32 -21.31 5.49
N SER A 249 -24.13 -22.54 5.96
CA SER A 249 -24.79 -23.73 5.41
C SER A 249 -25.03 -24.81 6.48
N ASN A 250 -25.40 -26.02 6.07
CA ASN A 250 -25.60 -27.18 6.96
C ASN A 250 -24.37 -28.11 7.08
N ILE A 251 -23.24 -27.76 6.45
CA ILE A 251 -21.99 -28.55 6.50
C ILE A 251 -21.32 -28.36 7.88
N LYS A 252 -20.80 -29.44 8.48
CA LYS A 252 -20.22 -29.43 9.84
C LYS A 252 -18.70 -29.30 9.91
N THR A 253 -18.03 -29.15 8.78
CA THR A 253 -16.57 -29.07 8.68
C THR A 253 -16.16 -28.05 7.61
N ALA A 254 -14.92 -27.57 7.66
CA ALA A 254 -14.28 -26.81 6.59
C ALA A 254 -12.93 -27.44 6.17
N ASP A 255 -12.76 -28.75 6.40
CA ASP A 255 -11.61 -29.51 5.87
C ASP A 255 -11.57 -29.39 4.34
N PRO A 256 -10.50 -28.83 3.74
CA PRO A 256 -10.42 -28.64 2.29
C PRO A 256 -10.46 -29.94 1.49
N LEU A 257 -10.16 -31.09 2.11
CA LEU A 257 -10.18 -32.38 1.41
C LEU A 257 -11.54 -33.12 1.54
N ALA A 258 -12.53 -32.53 2.23
CA ALA A 258 -13.85 -33.12 2.34
C ALA A 258 -14.70 -32.80 1.10
N ASP A 259 -15.24 -33.82 0.42
CA ASP A 259 -16.04 -33.66 -0.81
C ASP A 259 -17.18 -32.63 -0.68
N GLN A 260 -17.86 -32.62 0.47
CA GLN A 260 -18.94 -31.66 0.73
C GLN A 260 -18.46 -30.20 0.76
N VAL A 261 -17.23 -29.94 1.24
CA VAL A 261 -16.62 -28.60 1.29
C VAL A 261 -16.19 -28.16 -0.10
N ILE A 262 -15.53 -29.05 -0.85
CA ILE A 262 -15.12 -28.81 -2.24
C ILE A 262 -16.34 -28.47 -3.10
N ASN A 263 -17.37 -29.32 -3.07
CA ASN A 263 -18.60 -29.11 -3.82
C ASN A 263 -19.32 -27.82 -3.42
N TRP A 264 -19.28 -27.45 -2.13
CA TRP A 264 -19.88 -26.21 -1.66
C TRP A 264 -19.18 -24.99 -2.25
N TRP A 265 -17.84 -24.95 -2.22
CA TRP A 265 -17.07 -23.85 -2.77
C TRP A 265 -17.21 -23.74 -4.28
N GLN A 266 -17.16 -24.85 -5.02
CA GLN A 266 -17.41 -24.86 -6.47
C GLN A 266 -18.77 -24.26 -6.82
N ASN A 267 -19.83 -24.71 -6.14
CA ASN A 267 -21.19 -24.18 -6.37
C ASN A 267 -21.32 -22.71 -5.95
N LYS A 268 -20.65 -22.31 -4.87
CA LYS A 268 -20.66 -20.95 -4.37
C LYS A 268 -19.97 -19.99 -5.34
N VAL A 269 -18.79 -20.36 -5.81
CA VAL A 269 -18.01 -19.58 -6.77
C VAL A 269 -18.75 -19.46 -8.09
N LYS A 270 -19.33 -20.56 -8.60
CA LYS A 270 -20.17 -20.53 -9.80
C LYS A 270 -21.25 -19.43 -9.74
N LYS A 271 -22.00 -19.38 -8.64
CA LYS A 271 -23.06 -18.37 -8.43
C LYS A 271 -22.52 -16.95 -8.37
N ILE A 272 -21.33 -16.75 -7.81
CA ILE A 272 -20.68 -15.43 -7.77
C ILE A 272 -20.36 -14.96 -9.19
N TYR A 273 -19.78 -15.81 -10.03
CA TYR A 273 -19.41 -15.46 -11.41
C TYR A 273 -20.60 -15.35 -12.37
N GLU A 274 -21.71 -16.05 -12.12
CA GLU A 274 -22.97 -15.86 -12.85
C GLU A 274 -23.50 -14.42 -12.71
N GLU A 275 -23.24 -13.77 -11.57
CA GLU A 275 -23.72 -12.43 -11.24
C GLU A 275 -22.64 -11.34 -11.42
N ILE A 276 -21.37 -11.69 -11.25
CA ILE A 276 -20.19 -10.81 -11.41
C ILE A 276 -19.16 -11.54 -12.29
N PRO A 277 -19.29 -11.48 -13.64
CA PRO A 277 -18.48 -12.32 -14.54
C PRO A 277 -16.97 -12.07 -14.54
N ASP A 278 -16.53 -10.89 -14.12
CA ASP A 278 -15.12 -10.46 -14.00
C ASP A 278 -14.73 -10.22 -12.54
N PHE A 279 -15.38 -10.94 -11.61
CA PHE A 279 -14.96 -10.99 -10.20
C PHE A 279 -13.47 -11.34 -10.11
N GLY A 280 -12.75 -10.66 -9.22
CA GLY A 280 -11.31 -10.84 -9.09
C GLY A 280 -10.95 -12.16 -8.43
N GLY A 281 -11.70 -12.53 -7.38
CA GLY A 281 -11.47 -13.71 -6.57
C GLY A 281 -11.45 -13.38 -5.07
N PHE A 282 -10.68 -14.15 -4.30
CA PHE A 282 -10.72 -14.08 -2.84
C PHE A 282 -9.40 -13.65 -2.22
N LEU A 283 -9.50 -13.01 -1.04
CA LEU A 283 -8.39 -12.74 -0.13
C LEU A 283 -8.59 -13.55 1.16
N VAL A 284 -7.58 -14.29 1.61
CA VAL A 284 -7.73 -15.18 2.78
C VAL A 284 -6.70 -14.86 3.86
N LYS A 285 -7.18 -14.66 5.08
CA LYS A 285 -6.40 -14.75 6.33
C LYS A 285 -6.85 -16.03 7.04
N ALA A 286 -5.96 -17.02 7.12
CA ALA A 286 -6.23 -18.34 7.70
C ALA A 286 -5.13 -18.70 8.70
N ASP A 287 -5.49 -19.44 9.74
CA ASP A 287 -4.59 -19.91 10.82
C ASP A 287 -3.76 -18.79 11.48
N SER A 288 -4.37 -17.60 11.61
CA SER A 288 -3.70 -16.40 12.12
C SER A 288 -4.62 -15.65 13.06
N GLU A 289 -4.14 -15.37 14.28
CA GLU A 289 -4.83 -14.56 15.30
C GLU A 289 -6.25 -15.06 15.61
N GLY A 290 -6.42 -16.38 15.69
CA GLY A 290 -7.70 -17.04 15.99
C GLY A 290 -8.64 -17.18 14.79
N ARG A 291 -8.21 -16.80 13.57
CA ARG A 291 -8.97 -17.09 12.35
C ARG A 291 -8.84 -18.56 11.96
N PRO A 292 -9.94 -19.25 11.58
CA PRO A 292 -9.91 -20.65 11.18
C PRO A 292 -9.12 -20.82 9.89
N GLY A 293 -8.55 -22.00 9.70
CA GLY A 293 -7.77 -22.35 8.52
C GLY A 293 -7.41 -23.83 8.44
N PRO A 294 -6.64 -24.23 7.41
CA PRO A 294 -6.23 -25.61 7.17
C PRO A 294 -5.61 -26.34 8.37
N PHE A 295 -4.82 -25.66 9.22
CA PHE A 295 -4.18 -26.31 10.38
C PHE A 295 -5.20 -26.89 11.36
N THR A 296 -6.39 -26.31 11.43
CA THR A 296 -7.51 -26.80 12.27
C THR A 296 -7.89 -28.25 11.92
N TYR A 297 -7.64 -28.67 10.68
CA TYR A 297 -8.01 -29.97 10.13
C TYR A 297 -6.79 -30.85 9.85
N GLY A 298 -5.61 -30.48 10.34
CA GLY A 298 -4.35 -31.20 10.08
C GLY A 298 -3.89 -31.11 8.63
N ARG A 299 -4.26 -30.04 7.92
CA ARG A 299 -3.89 -29.75 6.51
C ARG A 299 -2.88 -28.63 6.43
N ASN A 300 -2.11 -28.58 5.35
CA ASN A 300 -1.19 -27.47 5.08
C ASN A 300 -1.85 -26.33 4.29
N HIS A 301 -1.15 -25.22 4.14
CA HIS A 301 -1.66 -24.04 3.43
C HIS A 301 -1.87 -24.27 1.92
N ALA A 302 -1.08 -25.13 1.26
CA ALA A 302 -1.25 -25.44 -0.16
C ALA A 302 -2.55 -26.21 -0.40
N GLU A 303 -2.85 -27.22 0.41
CA GLU A 303 -4.11 -27.98 0.32
C GLU A 303 -5.33 -27.06 0.49
N GLY A 304 -5.30 -26.17 1.49
CA GLY A 304 -6.39 -25.21 1.72
C GLY A 304 -6.53 -24.16 0.62
N ALA A 305 -5.42 -23.64 0.12
CA ALA A 305 -5.41 -22.66 -0.95
C ALA A 305 -5.88 -23.29 -2.27
N ASN A 306 -5.35 -24.45 -2.64
CA ASN A 306 -5.64 -25.10 -3.92
C ASN A 306 -7.12 -25.47 -4.04
N MET A 307 -7.77 -25.93 -2.97
CA MET A 307 -9.22 -26.21 -2.99
C MET A 307 -10.05 -24.97 -3.42
N LEU A 308 -9.72 -23.79 -2.89
CA LEU A 308 -10.39 -22.55 -3.26
C LEU A 308 -9.97 -22.08 -4.67
N ALA A 309 -8.70 -22.25 -5.02
CA ALA A 309 -8.17 -21.88 -6.33
C ALA A 309 -8.80 -22.70 -7.46
N GLU A 310 -8.99 -24.00 -7.28
CA GLU A 310 -9.67 -24.89 -8.22
C GLU A 310 -11.13 -24.49 -8.43
N ALA A 311 -11.82 -24.02 -7.39
CA ALA A 311 -13.17 -23.49 -7.54
C ALA A 311 -13.22 -22.20 -8.38
N LEU A 312 -12.16 -21.36 -8.32
CA LEU A 312 -12.03 -20.08 -9.02
C LEU A 312 -11.52 -20.22 -10.47
N GLU A 313 -10.73 -21.26 -10.75
CA GLU A 313 -10.00 -21.46 -12.00
C GLU A 313 -10.89 -21.43 -13.27
N PRO A 314 -12.07 -22.10 -13.32
CA PRO A 314 -12.91 -22.11 -14.52
C PRO A 314 -13.39 -20.72 -14.98
N TYR A 315 -13.30 -19.73 -14.09
CA TYR A 315 -13.74 -18.36 -14.32
C TYR A 315 -12.57 -17.37 -14.45
N GLY A 316 -11.33 -17.84 -14.40
CA GLY A 316 -10.13 -17.00 -14.43
C GLY A 316 -9.92 -16.18 -13.15
N GLY A 317 -10.52 -16.61 -12.04
CA GLY A 317 -10.33 -16.01 -10.72
C GLY A 317 -8.98 -16.34 -10.10
N ILE A 318 -8.47 -15.45 -9.25
CA ILE A 318 -7.24 -15.68 -8.49
C ILE A 318 -7.53 -15.73 -6.98
N LEU A 319 -6.75 -16.54 -6.27
CA LEU A 319 -6.77 -16.63 -4.82
C LEU A 319 -5.56 -15.92 -4.25
N ILE A 320 -5.79 -14.91 -3.42
CA ILE A 320 -4.76 -14.22 -2.66
C ILE A 320 -4.74 -14.79 -1.25
N TRP A 321 -3.65 -15.48 -0.90
CA TRP A 321 -3.47 -16.15 0.38
C TRP A 321 -2.43 -15.41 1.22
N ARG A 322 -2.82 -14.86 2.38
CA ARG A 322 -1.90 -14.09 3.21
C ARG A 322 -0.94 -15.00 3.97
N CYS A 323 0.34 -14.64 3.96
CA CYS A 323 1.41 -15.35 4.69
C CYS A 323 1.68 -14.82 6.10
N PHE A 324 0.81 -13.95 6.61
CA PHE A 324 0.87 -13.42 7.97
C PHE A 324 0.39 -14.47 8.98
N VAL A 325 1.20 -15.51 9.18
CA VAL A 325 0.93 -16.68 10.01
C VAL A 325 2.09 -16.86 11.00
N TYR A 326 1.76 -16.90 12.28
CA TYR A 326 2.74 -17.01 13.37
C TYR A 326 2.09 -17.57 14.64
N ASN A 327 2.90 -18.02 15.60
CA ASN A 327 2.41 -18.42 16.90
C ASN A 327 2.00 -17.19 17.74
N CYS A 328 0.70 -16.86 17.71
CA CYS A 328 0.13 -15.77 18.51
C CYS A 328 -0.16 -16.15 19.98
N GLN A 329 0.32 -17.31 20.43
CA GLN A 329 0.26 -17.80 21.81
C GLN A 329 1.65 -18.17 22.32
N GLN A 330 2.69 -17.49 21.84
CA GLN A 330 4.07 -17.73 22.22
C GLN A 330 4.28 -17.46 23.72
N ASP A 331 4.99 -18.34 24.42
CA ASP A 331 5.46 -18.05 25.77
C ASP A 331 6.64 -17.07 25.70
N TRP A 332 6.56 -15.91 26.34
CA TRP A 332 7.65 -14.94 26.38
C TRP A 332 8.93 -15.49 27.01
N ARG A 333 8.84 -16.56 27.79
CA ARG A 333 9.99 -17.27 28.40
C ARG A 333 10.74 -18.14 27.40
N ASP A 334 10.16 -18.43 26.23
CA ASP A 334 10.82 -19.18 25.17
C ASP A 334 11.66 -18.24 24.30
N TYR A 335 12.99 -18.43 24.38
CA TYR A 335 13.98 -17.71 23.60
C TYR A 335 14.35 -18.41 22.29
N LYS A 336 13.82 -19.61 22.03
CA LYS A 336 14.07 -20.37 20.79
C LYS A 336 13.05 -20.05 19.70
N THR A 337 11.77 -19.92 20.08
CA THR A 337 10.73 -19.52 19.13
C THR A 337 10.93 -18.06 18.72
N ASP A 338 10.93 -17.79 17.42
CA ASP A 338 11.03 -16.44 16.87
C ASP A 338 9.90 -16.20 15.88
N ARG A 339 9.08 -15.20 16.18
CA ARG A 339 8.00 -14.76 15.29
C ARG A 339 8.52 -14.38 13.90
N ALA A 340 9.70 -13.79 13.81
CA ALA A 340 10.26 -13.35 12.53
C ALA A 340 10.51 -14.52 11.56
N LYS A 341 10.78 -15.73 12.08
CA LYS A 341 11.02 -16.93 11.27
C LYS A 341 9.73 -17.53 10.70
N ALA A 342 8.59 -17.24 11.32
CA ALA A 342 7.36 -18.01 11.13
C ALA A 342 6.84 -17.97 9.70
N THR A 343 6.82 -16.80 9.05
CA THR A 343 6.35 -16.69 7.66
C THR A 343 7.21 -17.52 6.71
N TYR A 344 8.53 -17.51 6.88
CA TYR A 344 9.41 -18.32 6.05
C TYR A 344 9.21 -19.82 6.31
N ASP A 345 9.23 -20.23 7.58
CA ASP A 345 9.15 -21.64 7.97
C ASP A 345 7.81 -22.28 7.60
N ASN A 346 6.71 -21.52 7.58
CA ASN A 346 5.38 -22.02 7.20
C ASN A 346 5.16 -22.14 5.68
N PHE A 347 5.90 -21.42 4.85
CA PHE A 347 5.60 -21.31 3.41
C PHE A 347 6.73 -21.77 2.50
N LYS A 348 8.00 -21.61 2.89
CA LYS A 348 9.14 -21.90 2.01
C LYS A 348 9.14 -23.34 1.48
N TYR A 349 8.81 -24.31 2.32
CA TYR A 349 8.82 -25.73 1.98
C TYR A 349 7.65 -26.13 1.05
N LEU A 350 6.65 -25.25 0.89
CA LEU A 350 5.50 -25.43 -0.01
C LEU A 350 5.74 -24.82 -1.40
N ASP A 351 6.95 -24.34 -1.70
CA ASP A 351 7.23 -23.73 -3.01
C ASP A 351 7.05 -24.74 -4.16
N GLY A 352 6.12 -24.43 -5.06
CA GLY A 352 5.74 -25.28 -6.19
C GLY A 352 4.55 -26.21 -5.92
N GLU A 353 3.98 -26.21 -4.72
CA GLU A 353 2.78 -26.98 -4.37
C GLU A 353 1.48 -26.17 -4.59
N PHE A 354 1.58 -24.86 -4.84
CA PHE A 354 0.43 -23.98 -5.06
C PHE A 354 0.03 -23.94 -6.54
N ASN A 355 -1.28 -23.94 -6.82
CA ASN A 355 -1.80 -23.79 -8.18
C ASN A 355 -1.45 -22.42 -8.79
N ASP A 356 -1.41 -22.32 -10.12
CA ASP A 356 -0.97 -21.13 -10.87
C ASP A 356 -1.79 -19.86 -10.57
N ASN A 357 -3.05 -20.00 -10.14
CA ASN A 357 -3.93 -18.90 -9.75
C ASN A 357 -3.93 -18.61 -8.24
N VAL A 358 -3.05 -19.26 -7.45
CA VAL A 358 -2.75 -18.90 -6.07
C VAL A 358 -1.59 -17.92 -6.02
N ILE A 359 -1.72 -16.91 -5.16
CA ILE A 359 -0.74 -15.85 -4.97
C ILE A 359 -0.54 -15.64 -3.48
N LEU A 360 0.71 -15.77 -3.04
CA LEU A 360 1.09 -15.53 -1.66
C LEU A 360 1.26 -14.03 -1.42
N GLN A 361 0.39 -13.46 -0.58
CA GLN A 361 0.47 -12.06 -0.15
C GLN A 361 1.30 -11.97 1.13
N ILE A 362 2.45 -11.31 1.04
CA ILE A 362 3.51 -11.34 2.05
C ILE A 362 3.81 -9.89 2.48
N LYS A 363 3.77 -9.59 3.78
CA LYS A 363 4.16 -8.26 4.30
C LYS A 363 5.60 -7.90 3.93
N ASN A 364 5.92 -6.61 3.89
CA ASN A 364 7.28 -6.15 3.60
C ASN A 364 8.33 -6.71 4.57
N GLY A 365 8.00 -6.81 5.84
CA GLY A 365 8.85 -7.37 6.87
C GLY A 365 8.22 -8.59 7.55
N PRO A 366 9.01 -9.32 8.34
CA PRO A 366 8.60 -10.58 8.95
C PRO A 366 7.77 -10.41 10.23
N MET A 367 7.61 -9.19 10.75
CA MET A 367 6.93 -8.92 12.01
C MET A 367 5.50 -8.41 11.79
N ASP A 368 5.28 -7.09 11.71
CA ASP A 368 3.96 -6.49 11.56
C ASP A 368 4.00 -4.98 11.27
N PHE A 369 4.45 -4.58 10.08
CA PHE A 369 4.38 -3.19 9.62
C PHE A 369 4.98 -2.15 10.58
N GLN A 370 6.02 -2.52 11.34
CA GLN A 370 6.70 -1.61 12.25
C GLN A 370 7.36 -0.45 11.47
N VAL A 371 7.77 0.59 12.19
CA VAL A 371 8.39 1.80 11.62
C VAL A 371 9.57 1.45 10.71
N ARG A 372 10.36 0.45 11.12
CA ARG A 372 11.39 -0.19 10.31
C ARG A 372 11.42 -1.68 10.63
N GLU A 373 11.52 -2.49 9.58
CA GLU A 373 11.75 -3.93 9.64
C GLU A 373 12.73 -4.29 8.52
N PRO A 374 13.54 -5.34 8.68
CA PRO A 374 14.25 -5.90 7.54
C PRO A 374 13.22 -6.49 6.56
N VAL A 375 13.59 -6.57 5.27
CA VAL A 375 12.74 -7.25 4.29
C VAL A 375 12.62 -8.73 4.65
N THR A 376 11.42 -9.30 4.57
CA THR A 376 11.21 -10.73 4.85
C THR A 376 12.01 -11.64 3.89
N PRO A 377 12.63 -12.74 4.35
CA PRO A 377 13.47 -13.59 3.51
C PRO A 377 12.66 -14.43 2.51
N LEU A 378 11.33 -14.43 2.63
CA LEU A 378 10.47 -15.20 1.73
C LEU A 378 10.49 -14.65 0.29
N PHE A 379 10.75 -13.34 0.11
CA PHE A 379 10.93 -12.76 -1.22
C PHE A 379 12.20 -13.29 -1.88
N GLY A 380 12.04 -13.92 -3.04
CA GLY A 380 13.15 -14.55 -3.76
C GLY A 380 13.34 -16.02 -3.41
N ALA A 381 12.81 -16.48 -2.28
CA ALA A 381 12.96 -17.85 -1.84
C ALA A 381 11.90 -18.81 -2.42
N MET A 382 10.88 -18.33 -3.15
CA MET A 382 9.82 -19.16 -3.74
C MET A 382 9.72 -18.99 -5.27
N PRO A 383 10.73 -19.42 -6.04
CA PRO A 383 10.76 -19.23 -7.49
C PRO A 383 9.60 -19.90 -8.25
N LYS A 384 8.91 -20.88 -7.66
CA LYS A 384 7.80 -21.62 -8.29
C LYS A 384 6.42 -21.17 -7.85
N THR A 385 6.33 -20.15 -6.99
CA THR A 385 5.06 -19.69 -6.40
C THR A 385 4.89 -18.19 -6.59
N ASN A 386 3.72 -17.75 -7.08
CA ASN A 386 3.46 -16.33 -7.28
C ASN A 386 3.48 -15.56 -5.95
N GLN A 387 4.13 -14.40 -5.93
CA GLN A 387 4.26 -13.55 -4.74
C GLN A 387 3.71 -12.15 -4.96
N LEU A 388 3.12 -11.59 -3.90
CA LEU A 388 2.57 -10.25 -3.85
C LEU A 388 3.03 -9.56 -2.57
N LEU A 389 3.62 -8.37 -2.68
CA LEU A 389 4.07 -7.59 -1.52
C LEU A 389 2.89 -6.87 -0.85
N GLU A 390 2.68 -7.06 0.44
CA GLU A 390 1.70 -6.32 1.25
C GLU A 390 2.39 -5.19 2.00
N LEU A 391 1.89 -3.96 1.82
CA LEU A 391 2.30 -2.77 2.55
C LEU A 391 1.15 -2.23 3.42
N GLN A 392 1.42 -1.26 4.28
CA GLN A 392 0.39 -0.61 5.10
C GLN A 392 0.39 0.90 4.83
N ILE A 393 -0.67 1.40 4.17
CA ILE A 393 -0.87 2.85 3.98
C ILE A 393 -1.49 3.45 5.24
N THR A 394 -2.45 2.74 5.86
CA THR A 394 -2.98 3.14 7.18
C THR A 394 -1.86 3.07 8.21
N GLN A 395 -1.70 4.12 9.00
CA GLN A 395 -0.49 4.32 9.78
C GLN A 395 -0.58 3.65 11.16
N GLU A 396 -0.83 2.33 11.25
CA GLU A 396 -1.07 1.66 12.54
C GLU A 396 0.06 1.88 13.55
N TYR A 397 1.30 1.60 13.14
CA TYR A 397 2.50 1.77 13.96
C TYR A 397 3.31 3.02 13.57
N THR A 398 2.86 3.75 12.55
CA THR A 398 3.52 4.94 11.99
C THR A 398 2.71 6.22 12.25
N GLY A 399 1.99 6.27 13.37
CA GLY A 399 1.43 7.51 13.94
C GLY A 399 -0.06 7.77 13.72
N GLN A 400 -0.78 6.81 13.18
CA GLN A 400 -2.25 6.76 13.07
C GLN A 400 -2.86 7.98 12.39
N GLN A 401 -2.16 8.52 11.38
CA GLN A 401 -2.49 9.78 10.72
C GLN A 401 -2.64 10.97 11.69
N LYS A 402 -2.22 10.87 12.95
CA LYS A 402 -2.01 12.02 13.84
C LYS A 402 -0.63 12.59 13.57
N ASP A 403 0.37 11.73 13.60
CA ASP A 403 1.74 12.08 13.25
C ASP A 403 1.92 12.05 11.73
N LEU A 404 2.65 13.03 11.20
CA LEU A 404 3.07 13.02 9.81
C LEU A 404 4.12 11.92 9.63
N CYS A 405 3.84 10.96 8.74
CA CYS A 405 4.77 9.92 8.33
C CYS A 405 4.52 9.55 6.87
N TYR A 406 5.39 10.04 5.98
CA TYR A 406 5.36 9.77 4.55
C TYR A 406 6.13 8.49 4.26
N LEU A 407 5.44 7.46 3.75
CA LEU A 407 5.94 6.09 3.71
C LEU A 407 6.67 5.72 2.41
N ILE A 408 6.67 6.61 1.42
CA ILE A 408 7.31 6.36 0.13
C ILE A 408 8.82 6.10 0.26
N PRO A 409 9.59 6.83 1.08
CA PRO A 409 11.00 6.49 1.33
C PRO A 409 11.18 5.08 1.88
N GLN A 410 10.41 4.68 2.90
CA GLN A 410 10.45 3.32 3.47
C GLN A 410 10.17 2.26 2.40
N TRP A 411 9.11 2.45 1.61
CA TRP A 411 8.74 1.48 0.57
C TRP A 411 9.77 1.40 -0.54
N LYS A 412 10.48 2.50 -0.83
CA LYS A 412 11.61 2.46 -1.77
C LYS A 412 12.76 1.63 -1.22
N GLU A 413 13.11 1.76 0.06
CA GLU A 413 14.13 0.89 0.68
C GLU A 413 13.75 -0.59 0.54
N ILE A 414 12.49 -0.94 0.80
CA ILE A 414 11.98 -2.31 0.63
C ILE A 414 12.05 -2.77 -0.84
N LEU A 415 11.61 -1.94 -1.78
CA LEU A 415 11.57 -2.27 -3.21
C LEU A 415 12.97 -2.39 -3.83
N ASP A 416 13.91 -1.59 -3.34
CA ASP A 416 15.28 -1.51 -3.83
C ASP A 416 16.23 -2.49 -3.11
N PHE A 417 15.79 -3.14 -2.02
CA PHE A 417 16.52 -4.19 -1.32
C PHE A 417 16.85 -5.36 -2.25
N ASP A 418 18.13 -5.65 -2.41
CA ASP A 418 18.64 -6.77 -3.19
C ASP A 418 18.59 -8.05 -2.36
N THR A 419 17.78 -9.02 -2.77
CA THR A 419 17.65 -10.30 -2.05
C THR A 419 18.79 -11.25 -2.36
N TYR A 420 19.54 -11.02 -3.44
CA TYR A 420 20.54 -11.95 -4.00
C TYR A 420 19.98 -13.31 -4.45
N ALA A 421 18.66 -13.44 -4.65
CA ALA A 421 18.03 -14.71 -5.00
C ALA A 421 18.52 -15.37 -6.29
N LYS A 422 18.98 -14.58 -7.27
CA LYS A 422 19.72 -15.04 -8.45
C LYS A 422 21.06 -14.30 -8.58
N GLY A 423 21.73 -14.10 -7.46
CA GLY A 423 22.89 -13.21 -7.33
C GLY A 423 22.49 -11.74 -7.38
N LYS A 424 23.49 -10.88 -7.54
CA LYS A 424 23.31 -9.42 -7.54
C LYS A 424 22.23 -8.96 -8.54
N GLU A 425 21.58 -7.86 -8.18
CA GLU A 425 20.44 -7.27 -8.86
C GLU A 425 19.17 -8.11 -8.80
N SER A 426 18.93 -8.75 -7.65
CA SER A 426 17.71 -9.48 -7.33
C SER A 426 16.77 -8.68 -6.44
N GLN A 427 16.53 -7.41 -6.79
CA GLN A 427 15.72 -6.55 -5.95
C GLN A 427 14.28 -7.04 -5.80
N VAL A 428 13.66 -6.78 -4.64
CA VAL A 428 12.24 -7.11 -4.36
C VAL A 428 11.33 -6.64 -5.49
N LYS A 429 11.54 -5.43 -6.02
CA LYS A 429 10.75 -4.89 -7.16
C LYS A 429 10.78 -5.77 -8.42
N LYS A 430 11.88 -6.50 -8.68
CA LYS A 430 12.01 -7.43 -9.83
C LYS A 430 11.32 -8.77 -9.55
N ILE A 431 11.25 -9.18 -8.29
CA ILE A 431 10.51 -10.38 -7.87
C ILE A 431 9.02 -10.13 -8.03
N ILE A 432 8.52 -9.03 -7.46
CA ILE A 432 7.08 -8.72 -7.48
C ILE A 432 6.60 -8.19 -8.85
N SER A 433 7.46 -7.68 -9.71
CA SER A 433 7.09 -7.41 -11.12
C SER A 433 6.97 -8.69 -11.96
N GLY A 434 7.42 -9.82 -11.41
CA GLY A 434 7.50 -11.12 -12.10
C GLY A 434 8.74 -11.28 -12.99
N ASP A 435 9.52 -10.21 -13.20
CA ASP A 435 10.65 -10.22 -14.14
C ASP A 435 11.77 -11.18 -13.71
N MET A 436 11.91 -11.45 -12.40
CA MET A 436 12.92 -12.36 -11.85
C MET A 436 12.66 -13.84 -12.16
N PHE A 437 11.41 -14.28 -12.06
CA PHE A 437 11.03 -15.70 -12.12
C PHE A 437 10.04 -16.01 -13.25
N SER A 438 9.78 -15.06 -14.15
CA SER A 438 8.79 -15.17 -15.24
C SER A 438 7.37 -15.47 -14.73
N GLN A 439 7.07 -15.08 -13.51
CA GLN A 439 5.75 -15.20 -12.90
C GLN A 439 4.84 -14.10 -13.40
N THR A 440 3.54 -14.37 -13.50
CA THR A 440 2.60 -13.40 -14.11
C THR A 440 1.52 -12.90 -13.17
N ASN A 441 1.24 -13.61 -12.07
CA ASN A 441 0.26 -13.21 -11.07
C ASN A 441 0.96 -12.53 -9.88
N THR A 442 1.69 -11.46 -10.16
CA THR A 442 2.55 -10.78 -9.20
C THR A 442 2.24 -9.28 -9.12
N GLY A 443 2.68 -8.66 -8.03
CA GLY A 443 2.57 -7.22 -7.80
C GLY A 443 2.60 -6.89 -6.32
N PHE A 444 1.79 -5.94 -5.89
CA PHE A 444 1.70 -5.57 -4.48
C PHE A 444 0.27 -5.13 -4.13
N ALA A 445 -0.06 -5.24 -2.85
CA ALA A 445 -1.28 -4.79 -2.21
C ALA A 445 -0.89 -3.87 -1.05
N ALA A 446 -1.83 -3.05 -0.61
CA ALA A 446 -1.65 -2.34 0.63
C ALA A 446 -2.95 -2.12 1.39
N VAL A 447 -2.86 -2.14 2.72
CA VAL A 447 -3.95 -1.80 3.61
C VAL A 447 -4.19 -0.29 3.54
N VAL A 448 -5.37 0.12 3.07
CA VAL A 448 -5.63 1.51 2.72
C VAL A 448 -5.92 2.40 3.94
N ASN A 449 -5.57 3.69 3.86
CA ASN A 449 -5.78 4.68 4.92
C ASN A 449 -7.07 5.51 4.78
N VAL A 450 -8.07 5.01 4.05
CA VAL A 450 -9.26 5.78 3.64
C VAL A 450 -10.45 5.52 4.57
N GLY A 451 -11.14 6.59 4.95
CA GLY A 451 -12.44 6.57 5.61
C GLY A 451 -13.33 7.74 5.19
N ASP A 452 -14.42 7.97 5.94
CA ASP A 452 -15.44 8.96 5.62
C ASP A 452 -15.14 10.39 6.09
N ASP A 453 -13.95 10.67 6.62
CA ASP A 453 -13.47 12.04 6.88
C ASP A 453 -13.47 12.89 5.59
N TYR A 454 -13.63 14.21 5.72
CA TYR A 454 -13.70 15.12 4.57
C TYR A 454 -12.51 14.96 3.61
N ASN A 455 -11.31 14.77 4.13
CA ASN A 455 -10.07 14.66 3.36
C ASN A 455 -9.68 13.19 3.04
N TRP A 456 -10.59 12.24 3.27
CA TRP A 456 -10.41 10.78 3.06
C TRP A 456 -9.43 10.09 4.00
N THR A 457 -8.34 10.73 4.41
CA THR A 457 -7.19 10.09 5.07
C THR A 457 -6.95 10.59 6.50
N GLY A 458 -7.83 11.43 7.04
CA GLY A 458 -7.72 12.02 8.38
C GLY A 458 -6.71 13.16 8.41
N HIS A 459 -5.46 12.88 8.10
CA HIS A 459 -4.40 13.87 7.86
C HIS A 459 -4.39 14.28 6.39
N ASP A 460 -4.45 15.57 6.08
CA ASP A 460 -4.45 16.04 4.69
C ASP A 460 -3.19 15.59 3.92
N LEU A 461 -2.02 15.70 4.54
CA LEU A 461 -0.77 15.18 3.97
C LEU A 461 -0.67 13.64 3.85
N ALA A 462 -1.50 12.85 4.56
CA ALA A 462 -1.49 11.39 4.42
C ALA A 462 -2.13 10.91 3.09
N GLN A 463 -2.80 11.80 2.35
CA GLN A 463 -3.20 11.53 0.96
C GLN A 463 -1.98 11.24 0.07
N ALA A 464 -0.81 11.81 0.41
CA ALA A 464 0.43 11.56 -0.31
C ALA A 464 0.86 10.09 -0.26
N ASN A 465 0.57 9.37 0.84
CA ASN A 465 0.86 7.94 0.96
C ASN A 465 0.00 7.12 -0.02
N LEU A 466 -1.31 7.40 -0.12
CA LEU A 466 -2.18 6.70 -1.07
C LEU A 466 -1.82 7.02 -2.53
N TYR A 467 -1.53 8.29 -2.83
CA TYR A 467 -1.08 8.69 -4.16
C TYR A 467 0.23 8.00 -4.52
N GLY A 468 1.24 8.13 -3.65
CA GLY A 468 2.57 7.60 -3.89
C GLY A 468 2.62 6.07 -3.93
N TYR A 469 1.75 5.40 -3.17
CA TYR A 469 1.50 3.97 -3.31
C TYR A 469 1.11 3.63 -4.75
N GLY A 470 0.10 4.30 -5.30
CA GLY A 470 -0.33 4.11 -6.70
C GLY A 470 0.74 4.45 -7.74
N ARG A 471 1.63 5.41 -7.45
CA ARG A 471 2.76 5.73 -8.34
C ARG A 471 3.83 4.64 -8.34
N LEU A 472 4.29 4.20 -7.17
CA LEU A 472 5.23 3.08 -7.04
C LEU A 472 4.65 1.79 -7.58
N ALA A 473 3.34 1.63 -7.40
CA ALA A 473 2.59 0.51 -7.88
C ALA A 473 2.69 0.30 -9.39
N TRP A 474 2.56 1.42 -10.10
CA TRP A 474 2.72 1.49 -11.54
C TRP A 474 4.19 1.41 -11.96
N GLU A 475 5.08 2.16 -11.30
CA GLU A 475 6.49 2.32 -11.68
C GLU A 475 7.40 2.40 -10.43
N PRO A 476 7.87 1.24 -9.92
CA PRO A 476 8.70 1.16 -8.70
C PRO A 476 10.04 1.90 -8.81
N SER A 477 10.50 2.22 -10.03
CA SER A 477 11.74 2.95 -10.27
C SER A 477 11.64 4.45 -9.99
N LEU A 478 10.42 4.99 -9.77
CA LEU A 478 10.26 6.39 -9.40
C LEU A 478 10.97 6.70 -8.08
N THR A 479 11.52 7.92 -7.98
CA THR A 479 12.08 8.43 -6.74
C THR A 479 10.98 9.04 -5.87
N ALA A 480 11.22 9.10 -4.56
CA ALA A 480 10.26 9.69 -3.63
C ALA A 480 10.03 11.18 -3.97
N GLU A 481 11.08 11.90 -4.37
CA GLU A 481 11.04 13.31 -4.73
C GLU A 481 10.15 13.59 -5.94
N ILE A 482 10.19 12.72 -6.96
CA ILE A 482 9.33 12.84 -8.15
C ILE A 482 7.88 12.69 -7.73
N ILE A 483 7.56 11.63 -7.00
CA ILE A 483 6.19 11.34 -6.52
C ILE A 483 5.68 12.49 -5.65
N THR A 484 6.51 12.99 -4.73
CA THR A 484 6.17 14.08 -3.82
C THR A 484 5.85 15.36 -4.60
N LYS A 485 6.70 15.74 -5.57
CA LYS A 485 6.47 16.93 -6.39
C LYS A 485 5.22 16.82 -7.26
N GLU A 486 4.98 15.65 -7.85
CA GLU A 486 3.75 15.36 -8.60
C GLU A 486 2.52 15.56 -7.70
N TRP A 487 2.50 14.94 -6.52
CA TRP A 487 1.37 15.02 -5.60
C TRP A 487 1.08 16.45 -5.11
N ILE A 488 2.11 17.21 -4.72
CA ILE A 488 1.95 18.58 -4.24
C ILE A 488 1.37 19.48 -5.34
N GLY A 489 1.92 19.40 -6.56
CA GLY A 489 1.45 20.19 -7.70
C GLY A 489 0.01 19.85 -8.10
N LEU A 490 -0.40 18.59 -7.94
CA LEU A 490 -1.79 18.17 -8.22
C LEU A 490 -2.77 18.55 -7.11
N THR A 491 -2.33 18.58 -5.86
CA THR A 491 -3.20 18.71 -4.67
C THR A 491 -3.33 20.14 -4.18
N TYR A 492 -2.24 20.91 -4.26
CA TYR A 492 -2.14 22.26 -3.73
C TYR A 492 -1.80 23.29 -4.82
N THR A 493 -0.53 23.38 -5.23
CA THR A 493 -0.03 24.40 -6.15
C THR A 493 1.40 24.05 -6.60
N ASP A 494 1.84 24.68 -7.69
CA ASP A 494 3.22 24.69 -8.19
C ASP A 494 4.07 25.86 -7.64
N ASP A 495 3.55 26.66 -6.69
CA ASP A 495 4.32 27.69 -5.98
C ASP A 495 5.63 27.09 -5.41
N PRO A 496 6.82 27.62 -5.76
CA PRO A 496 8.10 27.03 -5.36
C PRO A 496 8.31 26.91 -3.85
N GLU A 497 7.77 27.84 -3.06
CA GLU A 497 7.90 27.82 -1.59
C GLU A 497 7.02 26.74 -0.98
N VAL A 498 5.75 26.63 -1.40
CA VAL A 498 4.87 25.54 -0.99
C VAL A 498 5.45 24.18 -1.40
N LEU A 499 5.94 24.09 -2.64
CA LEU A 499 6.51 22.84 -3.19
C LEU A 499 7.73 22.39 -2.38
N SER A 500 8.69 23.28 -2.14
CA SER A 500 9.90 22.97 -1.38
C SER A 500 9.60 22.63 0.07
N THR A 501 8.77 23.44 0.74
CA THR A 501 8.42 23.27 2.16
C THR A 501 7.69 21.96 2.42
N ILE A 502 6.63 21.67 1.65
CA ILE A 502 5.88 20.41 1.83
C ILE A 502 6.73 19.20 1.41
N SER A 503 7.61 19.35 0.41
CA SER A 503 8.53 18.26 0.05
C SER A 503 9.49 17.94 1.19
N GLU A 504 10.09 18.95 1.81
CA GLU A 504 10.97 18.79 2.96
C GLU A 504 10.25 18.10 4.12
N MET A 505 9.04 18.57 4.46
CA MET A 505 8.23 17.97 5.52
C MET A 505 7.93 16.50 5.24
N LEU A 506 7.48 16.16 4.03
CA LEU A 506 7.15 14.77 3.68
C LEU A 506 8.41 13.89 3.69
N LEU A 507 9.47 14.28 2.99
CA LEU A 507 10.66 13.42 2.83
C LEU A 507 11.42 13.19 4.14
N SER A 508 11.33 14.12 5.10
CA SER A 508 11.95 13.96 6.43
C SER A 508 11.04 13.29 7.48
N SER A 509 9.73 13.21 7.23
CA SER A 509 8.77 12.83 8.26
C SER A 509 8.93 11.41 8.81
N TRP A 510 9.28 10.43 7.96
CA TRP A 510 9.47 9.05 8.42
C TRP A 510 10.67 8.90 9.35
N SER A 511 11.82 9.48 9.00
CA SER A 511 13.00 9.45 9.87
C SER A 511 12.80 10.27 11.15
N ILE A 512 12.07 11.39 11.09
CA ILE A 512 11.66 12.12 12.31
C ILE A 512 10.80 11.24 13.21
N TYR A 513 9.81 10.53 12.65
CA TYR A 513 8.95 9.61 13.42
C TYR A 513 9.77 8.45 14.02
N GLU A 514 10.66 7.85 13.25
CA GLU A 514 11.57 6.80 13.73
C GLU A 514 12.45 7.28 14.88
N ASN A 515 13.05 8.47 14.74
CA ASN A 515 13.98 9.04 15.72
C ASN A 515 13.40 9.11 17.14
N TYR A 516 12.13 9.52 17.29
CA TYR A 516 11.49 9.58 18.60
C TYR A 516 10.73 8.32 19.00
N THR A 517 10.65 7.27 18.17
CA THR A 517 9.87 6.06 18.52
C THR A 517 10.73 4.88 18.92
N VAL A 518 11.05 3.99 17.97
CA VAL A 518 11.71 2.71 18.25
C VAL A 518 13.14 2.75 17.72
N PRO A 519 14.16 2.48 18.56
CA PRO A 519 15.54 2.58 18.12
C PRO A 519 15.96 1.38 17.27
N LEU A 520 16.71 1.64 16.21
CA LEU A 520 17.57 0.66 15.52
C LEU A 520 16.85 -0.65 15.14
N GLY A 521 15.62 -0.53 14.64
CA GLY A 521 14.84 -1.63 14.09
C GLY A 521 14.20 -2.57 15.11
N ILE A 522 14.26 -2.30 16.42
CA ILE A 522 13.70 -3.21 17.44
C ILE A 522 12.16 -3.37 17.34
N GLY A 523 11.48 -2.35 16.84
CA GLY A 523 10.02 -2.31 16.71
C GLY A 523 9.28 -2.23 18.05
N TRP A 524 7.95 -2.28 17.96
CA TRP A 524 7.01 -2.35 19.07
C TRP A 524 7.07 -1.12 19.98
N MET A 525 7.37 -1.27 21.27
CA MET A 525 7.32 -0.21 22.28
C MET A 525 6.03 0.64 22.27
N VAL A 526 4.93 0.12 21.72
CA VAL A 526 3.63 0.79 21.62
C VAL A 526 2.69 0.34 22.73
N ASN A 527 1.70 1.16 23.04
CA ASN A 527 0.58 0.71 23.87
C ASN A 527 -0.13 -0.51 23.26
N PRO A 528 -0.42 -1.56 24.05
CA PRO A 528 -1.20 -2.70 23.60
C PRO A 528 -2.57 -2.34 23.05
N ASP A 529 -3.11 -3.24 22.25
CA ASP A 529 -4.41 -3.18 21.57
C ASP A 529 -4.53 -2.05 20.55
N HIS A 530 -4.47 -0.79 20.96
CA HIS A 530 -4.71 0.36 20.08
C HIS A 530 -3.45 0.88 19.40
N HIS A 531 -2.25 0.44 19.79
CA HIS A 531 -0.97 0.63 19.08
C HIS A 531 -0.52 2.10 18.92
N TYR A 532 -1.05 3.03 19.73
CA TYR A 532 -0.70 4.45 19.67
C TYR A 532 0.04 4.91 20.92
N GLY A 533 1.11 5.68 20.73
CA GLY A 533 1.90 6.20 21.85
C GLY A 533 2.81 5.16 22.49
N VAL A 534 3.69 5.64 23.35
CA VAL A 534 4.77 4.85 23.95
C VAL A 534 4.30 3.94 25.08
N ASN A 535 4.79 2.70 25.04
CA ASN A 535 4.84 1.78 26.15
C ASN A 535 5.94 0.75 25.88
N VAL A 536 7.16 1.01 26.40
CA VAL A 536 8.36 0.21 26.09
C VAL A 536 8.10 -1.28 26.36
N ASP A 537 7.66 -1.63 27.57
CA ASP A 537 7.34 -3.01 27.96
C ASP A 537 5.94 -3.47 27.54
N GLY A 538 5.22 -2.71 26.69
CA GLY A 538 3.80 -2.92 26.41
C GLY A 538 3.45 -4.36 26.04
N TYR A 539 4.29 -4.99 25.21
CA TYR A 539 4.16 -6.39 24.81
C TYR A 539 5.29 -7.31 25.28
N GLU A 540 6.26 -6.82 26.07
CA GLU A 540 7.49 -7.56 26.43
C GLU A 540 7.21 -8.88 27.17
N TYR A 541 6.15 -8.93 27.97
CA TYR A 541 5.71 -10.11 28.71
C TYR A 541 4.39 -10.70 28.19
N SER A 542 4.03 -10.37 26.95
CA SER A 542 2.79 -10.81 26.30
C SER A 542 3.02 -12.07 25.45
N ARG A 543 1.95 -12.57 24.83
CA ARG A 543 1.94 -13.84 24.07
C ARG A 543 2.26 -13.71 22.58
N TRP A 544 2.61 -12.51 22.12
CA TRP A 544 2.59 -12.16 20.69
C TRP A 544 3.92 -12.37 19.97
N GLY A 545 4.99 -12.78 20.67
CA GLY A 545 6.31 -12.97 20.05
C GLY A 545 7.03 -11.66 19.73
N THR A 546 6.82 -10.61 20.52
CA THR A 546 7.19 -9.22 20.20
C THR A 546 8.02 -8.60 21.32
N TYR A 547 9.24 -9.10 21.47
CA TYR A 547 10.08 -8.83 22.63
C TYR A 547 11.33 -8.04 22.22
N HIS A 548 11.69 -7.04 23.02
CA HIS A 548 12.94 -6.30 22.90
C HIS A 548 14.03 -6.80 23.84
N ARG A 549 13.68 -7.61 24.86
CA ARG A 549 14.63 -8.25 25.79
C ARG A 549 15.53 -7.28 26.54
N ALA A 550 15.05 -6.08 26.83
CA ALA A 550 15.86 -5.07 27.53
C ALA A 550 16.12 -5.52 28.98
N ASN A 551 17.35 -5.35 29.44
CA ASN A 551 17.75 -5.54 30.82
C ASN A 551 18.73 -4.42 31.22
N HIS A 552 19.44 -4.55 32.35
CA HIS A 552 20.35 -3.51 32.83
C HIS A 552 21.70 -3.45 32.08
N PHE A 553 22.03 -4.48 31.28
CA PHE A 553 23.26 -4.53 30.48
C PHE A 553 23.03 -4.16 29.01
N GLY A 554 21.90 -4.56 28.42
CA GLY A 554 21.66 -4.41 27.00
C GLY A 554 20.21 -4.65 26.57
N ILE A 555 20.00 -4.57 25.26
CA ILE A 555 18.70 -4.69 24.57
C ILE A 555 18.90 -5.36 23.20
N GLY A 556 17.85 -5.96 22.66
CA GLY A 556 17.78 -6.48 21.30
C GLY A 556 17.53 -7.98 21.28
N VAL A 557 17.32 -8.52 20.09
CA VAL A 557 17.01 -9.95 19.90
C VAL A 557 18.17 -10.61 19.17
N ASP A 558 18.80 -11.61 19.78
CA ASP A 558 19.84 -12.39 19.08
C ASP A 558 19.19 -13.31 18.05
N ARG A 559 19.31 -12.92 16.78
CA ARG A 559 18.79 -13.62 15.61
C ARG A 559 19.87 -14.28 14.76
N SER A 560 21.12 -14.23 15.23
CA SER A 560 22.25 -14.89 14.58
C SER A 560 22.08 -16.41 14.54
N VAL A 561 22.71 -17.08 13.58
CA VAL A 561 22.76 -18.54 13.50
C VAL A 561 23.61 -19.11 14.64
N LYS A 562 24.72 -18.45 14.98
CA LYS A 562 25.69 -19.01 15.94
C LYS A 562 25.15 -19.09 17.37
N THR A 563 24.43 -18.07 17.83
CA THR A 563 24.03 -17.95 19.24
C THR A 563 22.57 -17.65 19.47
N GLY A 564 21.85 -17.24 18.42
CA GLY A 564 20.47 -16.77 18.49
C GLY A 564 19.43 -17.74 17.96
N THR A 565 18.36 -17.17 17.43
CA THR A 565 17.23 -17.91 16.84
C THR A 565 17.54 -18.47 15.44
N GLY A 566 18.64 -18.03 14.82
CA GLY A 566 19.05 -18.40 13.46
C GLY A 566 18.16 -17.86 12.35
N TYR A 567 17.48 -16.74 12.58
CA TYR A 567 16.69 -16.06 11.54
C TYR A 567 17.57 -15.51 10.40
N THR A 568 18.79 -15.04 10.69
CA THR A 568 19.75 -14.59 9.66
C THR A 568 20.00 -15.65 8.59
N GLY A 569 20.03 -16.93 8.97
CA GLY A 569 20.20 -18.07 8.07
C GLY A 569 19.04 -18.32 7.09
N GLN A 570 17.94 -17.58 7.17
CA GLN A 570 16.85 -17.62 6.18
C GLN A 570 17.11 -16.73 4.96
N TYR A 571 18.05 -15.77 5.05
CA TYR A 571 18.46 -14.95 3.92
C TYR A 571 19.44 -15.68 2.99
N PHE A 572 19.57 -15.18 1.76
CA PHE A 572 20.69 -15.54 0.89
C PHE A 572 22.03 -15.07 1.49
N GLU A 573 23.11 -15.75 1.12
CA GLU A 573 24.44 -15.69 1.76
C GLU A 573 24.90 -14.25 2.05
N GLU A 574 24.83 -13.34 1.06
CA GLU A 574 25.32 -11.98 1.20
C GLU A 574 24.59 -11.18 2.30
N ASN A 575 23.26 -11.32 2.37
CA ASN A 575 22.47 -10.67 3.40
C ASN A 575 22.57 -11.40 4.74
N ALA A 576 22.65 -12.73 4.73
CA ALA A 576 22.84 -13.53 5.92
C ALA A 576 24.15 -13.16 6.62
N GLU A 577 25.26 -13.07 5.88
CA GLU A 577 26.57 -12.66 6.40
C GLU A 577 26.57 -11.23 6.94
N MET A 578 25.94 -10.29 6.20
CA MET A 578 25.83 -8.91 6.62
C MET A 578 25.12 -8.79 7.98
N TYR A 579 23.99 -9.48 8.15
CA TYR A 579 23.20 -9.44 9.38
C TYR A 579 23.70 -10.38 10.50
N GLU A 580 24.59 -11.34 10.21
CA GLU A 580 25.09 -12.32 11.19
C GLU A 580 26.05 -11.71 12.21
N SER A 581 26.73 -10.62 11.87
CA SER A 581 27.74 -9.97 12.72
C SER A 581 27.37 -8.55 13.06
N MET A 582 27.45 -8.20 14.36
CA MET A 582 27.25 -6.83 14.84
C MET A 582 28.14 -5.80 14.11
N ALA A 583 29.34 -6.19 13.67
CA ALA A 583 30.28 -5.26 13.02
C ALA A 583 29.89 -4.91 11.56
N SER A 584 29.12 -5.75 10.89
CA SER A 584 28.65 -5.54 9.52
C SER A 584 27.16 -5.24 9.42
N CYS A 585 26.39 -5.52 10.48
CA CYS A 585 24.97 -5.24 10.55
C CYS A 585 24.74 -3.72 10.48
N PRO A 586 23.88 -3.22 9.58
CA PRO A 586 23.52 -1.81 9.55
C PRO A 586 22.93 -1.36 10.89
N ASP A 587 23.37 -0.20 11.40
CA ASP A 587 22.95 0.30 12.71
C ASP A 587 21.42 0.35 12.82
N GLU A 588 20.71 0.78 11.77
CA GLU A 588 19.26 0.92 11.75
C GLU A 588 18.48 -0.41 11.90
N LEU A 589 19.14 -1.56 11.80
CA LEU A 589 18.56 -2.89 12.02
C LEU A 589 19.29 -3.68 13.11
N LEU A 590 20.27 -3.08 13.80
CA LEU A 590 21.15 -3.77 14.72
C LEU A 590 20.38 -4.49 15.84
N LEU A 591 19.40 -3.82 16.46
CA LEU A 591 18.64 -4.41 17.57
C LEU A 591 17.61 -5.45 17.10
N PHE A 592 17.25 -5.42 15.82
CA PHE A 592 16.47 -6.49 15.23
C PHE A 592 17.30 -7.79 15.19
N PHE A 593 18.59 -7.72 14.87
CA PHE A 593 19.41 -8.92 14.66
C PHE A 593 20.26 -9.36 15.85
N HIS A 594 20.55 -8.45 16.78
CA HIS A 594 21.47 -8.72 17.88
C HIS A 594 20.94 -8.24 19.23
N HIS A 595 21.29 -8.97 20.29
CA HIS A 595 21.23 -8.46 21.66
C HIS A 595 22.56 -7.77 22.00
N VAL A 596 22.50 -6.47 22.28
CA VAL A 596 23.67 -5.58 22.28
C VAL A 596 23.81 -4.86 23.63
N PRO A 597 25.02 -4.78 24.22
CA PRO A 597 25.27 -3.97 25.41
C PRO A 597 25.05 -2.48 25.13
N TYR A 598 24.54 -1.74 26.11
CA TYR A 598 24.30 -0.29 26.00
C TYR A 598 25.56 0.53 25.65
N THR A 599 26.74 0.04 26.03
CA THR A 599 28.03 0.67 25.77
C THR A 599 28.65 0.32 24.42
N TYR A 600 27.97 -0.51 23.61
CA TYR A 600 28.44 -0.86 22.26
C TYR A 600 28.54 0.39 21.38
N MET A 601 29.64 0.53 20.65
CA MET A 601 29.89 1.66 19.77
C MET A 601 29.31 1.39 18.38
N LEU A 602 28.31 2.17 18.00
CA LEU A 602 27.70 2.15 16.66
C LEU A 602 28.66 2.72 15.60
N SER A 603 28.33 2.52 14.33
CA SER A 603 29.12 3.08 13.21
C SER A 603 29.22 4.61 13.25
N SER A 604 28.22 5.27 13.85
CA SER A 604 28.21 6.72 14.11
C SER A 604 29.26 7.21 15.12
N GLY A 605 29.95 6.30 15.82
CA GLY A 605 30.89 6.63 16.89
C GLY A 605 30.23 6.98 18.23
N LYS A 606 28.93 6.73 18.37
CA LYS A 606 28.17 6.88 19.63
C LYS A 606 27.94 5.51 20.26
N THR A 607 27.82 5.47 21.58
CA THR A 607 27.30 4.27 22.24
C THR A 607 25.83 4.05 21.87
N LEU A 608 25.36 2.81 21.92
CA LEU A 608 23.95 2.46 21.70
C LEU A 608 23.01 3.32 22.56
N ILE A 609 23.30 3.44 23.86
CA ILE A 609 22.47 4.23 24.79
C ILE A 609 22.49 5.72 24.46
N GLN A 610 23.65 6.26 24.09
CA GLN A 610 23.74 7.67 23.69
C GLN A 610 22.99 7.93 22.38
N HIS A 611 23.02 6.97 21.43
CA HIS A 611 22.21 7.06 20.23
C HIS A 611 20.71 7.10 20.55
N ILE A 612 20.23 6.22 21.45
CA ILE A 612 18.83 6.23 21.89
C ILE A 612 18.47 7.63 22.43
N TYR A 613 19.26 8.19 23.34
CA TYR A 613 18.98 9.54 23.85
C TYR A 613 18.97 10.59 22.73
N ASP A 614 20.01 10.60 21.90
CA ASP A 614 20.17 11.57 20.82
C ASP A 614 19.04 11.54 19.81
N SER A 615 18.63 10.35 19.35
CA SER A 615 17.56 10.20 18.37
C SER A 615 16.25 10.74 18.94
N HIS A 616 15.96 10.45 20.21
CA HIS A 616 14.70 10.87 20.83
C HIS A 616 14.63 12.39 21.05
N PHE A 617 15.75 13.03 21.40
CA PHE A 617 15.82 14.50 21.43
C PHE A 617 15.69 15.09 20.01
N ALA A 618 16.45 14.57 19.05
CA ALA A 618 16.43 15.05 17.67
C ALA A 618 15.06 14.85 16.98
N GLY A 619 14.32 13.80 17.35
CA GLY A 619 12.97 13.56 16.85
C GLY A 619 11.99 14.65 17.27
N VAL A 620 12.03 15.10 18.54
CA VAL A 620 11.21 16.24 19.01
C VAL A 620 11.59 17.52 18.28
N GLU A 621 12.88 17.83 18.17
CA GLU A 621 13.38 18.99 17.42
C GLU A 621 12.94 18.94 15.93
N GLY A 622 12.92 17.74 15.35
CA GLY A 622 12.38 17.50 14.01
C GLY A 622 10.91 17.89 13.89
N VAL A 623 10.07 17.51 14.87
CA VAL A 623 8.65 17.89 14.88
C VAL A 623 8.46 19.40 15.08
N GLU A 624 9.26 20.05 15.92
CA GLU A 624 9.25 21.51 16.07
C GLU A 624 9.59 22.20 14.75
N ARG A 625 10.58 21.69 14.01
CA ARG A 625 10.89 22.17 12.65
C ARG A 625 9.71 21.99 11.70
N LEU A 626 9.01 20.84 11.72
CA LEU A 626 7.80 20.63 10.90
C LEU A 626 6.72 21.69 11.21
N GLN A 627 6.53 22.07 12.48
CA GLN A 627 5.60 23.14 12.86
C GLN A 627 6.03 24.51 12.33
N ILE A 628 7.32 24.84 12.39
CA ILE A 628 7.87 26.09 11.85
C ILE A 628 7.67 26.17 10.34
N LEU A 629 8.04 25.12 9.62
CA LEU A 629 7.86 24.99 8.17
C LEU A 629 6.38 25.18 7.79
N TRP A 630 5.47 24.44 8.44
CA TRP A 630 4.05 24.54 8.13
C TRP A 630 3.50 25.93 8.43
N LYS A 631 3.89 26.55 9.54
CA LYS A 631 3.47 27.91 9.91
C LYS A 631 3.82 28.95 8.84
N GLY A 632 4.93 28.77 8.13
CA GLY A 632 5.33 29.63 7.01
C GLY A 632 4.33 29.64 5.84
N LEU A 633 3.49 28.60 5.71
CA LEU A 633 2.54 28.44 4.60
C LEU A 633 1.13 28.94 4.89
N ALA A 634 0.90 29.62 6.03
CA ALA A 634 -0.45 29.99 6.51
C ALA A 634 -1.28 30.76 5.48
N ASP A 635 -0.66 31.69 4.76
CA ASP A 635 -1.34 32.54 3.76
C ASP A 635 -1.33 31.94 2.35
N LYS A 636 -0.72 30.76 2.16
CA LYS A 636 -0.55 30.09 0.86
C LYS A 636 -1.37 28.81 0.71
N ILE A 637 -1.95 28.31 1.79
CA ILE A 637 -2.73 27.07 1.84
C ILE A 637 -4.15 27.37 2.27
N ASP A 638 -5.12 26.63 1.71
CA ASP A 638 -6.52 26.70 2.13
C ASP A 638 -6.65 26.54 3.66
N ALA A 639 -7.42 27.43 4.30
CA ALA A 639 -7.49 27.51 5.75
C ALA A 639 -7.95 26.20 6.42
N LYS A 640 -8.79 25.39 5.75
CA LYS A 640 -9.24 24.10 6.31
C LYS A 640 -8.11 23.08 6.30
N VAL A 641 -7.35 23.01 5.21
CA VAL A 641 -6.14 22.17 5.11
C VAL A 641 -5.08 22.64 6.10
N TYR A 642 -4.81 23.94 6.15
CA TYR A 642 -3.85 24.55 7.06
C TYR A 642 -4.14 24.17 8.52
N ASN A 643 -5.38 24.32 8.96
CA ASN A 643 -5.79 23.99 10.32
C ASN A 643 -5.78 22.49 10.60
N ASN A 644 -6.13 21.62 9.65
CA ASN A 644 -6.03 20.16 9.83
C ASN A 644 -4.60 19.74 10.15
N VAL A 645 -3.65 20.14 9.30
CA VAL A 645 -2.24 19.79 9.45
C VAL A 645 -1.63 20.45 10.68
N LYS A 646 -1.91 21.74 10.93
CA LYS A 646 -1.43 22.44 12.13
C LYS A 646 -1.87 21.74 13.43
N ASN A 647 -3.13 21.33 13.52
CA ASN A 647 -3.65 20.66 14.71
C ASN A 647 -3.02 19.26 14.88
N ARG A 648 -2.76 18.55 13.79
CA ARG A 648 -2.11 17.24 13.82
C ARG A 648 -0.63 17.33 14.19
N LEU A 649 0.11 18.30 13.65
CA LEU A 649 1.49 18.59 14.07
C LEU A 649 1.59 19.02 15.54
N LYS A 650 0.53 19.63 16.10
CA LYS A 650 0.45 19.88 17.55
C LYS A 650 0.36 18.57 18.33
N LEU A 651 -0.54 17.67 17.94
CA LEU A 651 -0.65 16.33 18.55
C LEU A 651 0.65 15.53 18.39
N GLN A 652 1.33 15.66 17.25
CA GLN A 652 2.62 15.02 17.01
C GLN A 652 3.71 15.55 17.94
N LEU A 653 3.73 16.85 18.24
CA LEU A 653 4.68 17.41 19.19
C LEU A 653 4.43 16.88 20.60
N GLU A 654 3.17 16.85 21.04
CA GLU A 654 2.78 16.27 22.33
C GLU A 654 3.19 14.79 22.42
N ASN A 655 2.92 14.01 21.37
CA ASN A 655 3.26 12.59 21.30
C ASN A 655 4.78 12.36 21.28
N SER A 656 5.53 13.11 20.48
CA SER A 656 7.00 12.98 20.38
C SER A 656 7.71 13.32 21.69
N ILE A 657 7.23 14.32 22.44
CA ILE A 657 7.73 14.64 23.78
C ILE A 657 7.48 13.48 24.74
N GLU A 658 6.26 12.92 24.74
CA GLU A 658 5.90 11.78 25.59
C GLU A 658 6.75 10.55 25.28
N TRP A 659 6.94 10.24 24.00
CA TRP A 659 7.84 9.18 23.55
C TRP A 659 9.28 9.41 24.01
N ARG A 660 9.85 10.58 23.71
CA ARG A 660 11.22 10.94 24.13
C ARG A 660 11.40 10.75 25.63
N ASP A 661 10.50 11.32 26.42
CA ASP A 661 10.65 11.33 27.87
C ASP A 661 10.51 9.92 28.45
N ARG A 662 9.52 9.13 28.00
CA ARG A 662 9.32 7.77 28.51
C ARG A 662 10.40 6.80 28.05
N VAL A 663 10.84 6.86 26.79
CA VAL A 663 11.92 6.01 26.31
C VAL A 663 13.25 6.36 27.01
N ASN A 664 13.63 7.64 27.04
CA ASN A 664 14.88 8.05 27.69
C ASN A 664 14.87 7.73 29.19
N THR A 665 13.74 7.96 29.88
CA THR A 665 13.57 7.60 31.30
C THR A 665 13.67 6.10 31.52
N TYR A 666 13.00 5.29 30.70
CA TYR A 666 13.05 3.84 30.79
C TYR A 666 14.49 3.34 30.65
N PHE A 667 15.18 3.76 29.60
CA PHE A 667 16.56 3.32 29.35
C PHE A 667 17.56 3.87 30.36
N TYR A 668 17.37 5.08 30.88
CA TYR A 668 18.15 5.58 32.02
C TYR A 668 17.96 4.70 33.27
N ARG A 669 16.71 4.36 33.61
CA ARG A 669 16.40 3.58 34.82
C ARG A 669 17.00 2.18 34.79
N ILE A 670 17.02 1.53 33.62
CA ILE A 670 17.57 0.18 33.51
C ILE A 670 19.09 0.18 33.31
N SER A 671 19.64 1.10 32.52
CA SER A 671 21.10 1.11 32.23
C SER A 671 21.93 1.84 33.29
N SER A 672 21.34 2.79 34.01
CA SER A 672 22.03 3.75 34.89
C SER A 672 23.11 4.60 34.19
N ILE A 673 23.10 4.67 32.86
CA ILE A 673 24.05 5.49 32.09
C ILE A 673 23.43 6.88 31.86
N ALA A 674 24.19 7.93 32.20
CA ALA A 674 23.73 9.30 32.02
C ALA A 674 23.87 9.77 30.55
N ASP A 675 23.03 10.71 30.14
CA ASP A 675 23.18 11.41 28.86
C ASP A 675 24.47 12.23 28.84
N GLU A 676 25.31 12.05 27.82
CA GLU A 676 26.59 12.75 27.65
C GLU A 676 26.43 14.28 27.61
N TYR A 677 25.30 14.78 27.11
CA TYR A 677 25.02 16.21 26.99
C TYR A 677 24.26 16.79 28.19
N ASN A 678 24.00 16.00 29.23
CA ASN A 678 23.23 16.40 30.41
C ASN A 678 21.87 17.05 30.08
N ARG A 679 21.24 16.63 28.98
CA ARG A 679 19.87 17.06 28.65
C ARG A 679 18.89 16.46 29.66
N LYS A 680 17.68 17.03 29.69
CA LYS A 680 16.68 16.65 30.69
C LYS A 680 16.16 15.22 30.45
N ILE A 681 16.58 14.29 31.30
CA ILE A 681 15.95 12.98 31.49
C ILE A 681 15.26 12.98 32.86
N TYR A 682 14.01 12.55 32.92
CA TYR A 682 13.29 12.38 34.18
C TYR A 682 13.73 11.06 34.81
N LYS A 683 14.25 11.11 36.04
CA LYS A 683 14.89 9.96 36.69
C LYS A 683 13.90 9.22 37.57
#